data_AF-A0A4Y5SKF8-F1
#
_entry.id   AF-A0A4Y5SKF8-F1
#
_cell.length_a   1.000
_cell.length_b   1.000
_cell.length_c   1.000
_cell.angle_alpha   90.00
_cell.angle_beta   90.00
_cell.angle_gamma   90.00
#
_symmetry.space_group_name_H-M   'P 1'
#
loop_
_entity.id
_entity.type
_entity.pdbx_description
1 polymer ?
#
loop_
_entity_poly.entity_id
_entity_poly.type
_entity_poly.pdbx_seq_one_letter_code
_entity_poly.pdbx_strand_id
1 'polypeptide(L)'
;MRRRAFLINSSVLILLIPLMLLMATYEEVSYQVVQAQGERIQIDRTSQVLEYLEADFKKALEISARRAIISTTEYVATKDFIQGQRANDTIAQLIVWGQSSLGIESDQNLKIWLSNITEILAKQGFVVSPSVSEILSEMTITVAPLDSFRVAVIARLPEITIMDSSGSVIYSGTIPSNRNATAIISIEGVEDTFISRETYDLYHRLIKACMFPYPELTGSPIIRLNGTGSSPQEIITGIYGETIQFNETRIWTYSDTGIQVTITELDQDPTEIIKNGDTGVLVFDDIGETTGPKAWSVTTQDEWENNTDSGTHYNIFSEGLTIGKHWRVLWNDPNLYHVSGDKYRRIITLPAIPKAIEYRWDTELKVDRKWWNPKARIKLKLSSEVEVTTKKTTWDHHTIQFTETPSKRDIFLRGDTLFGLDTATGYTQNNVITGYVYYTNGGWISKVWNPRLTRPAQIQSLNVTTSIGNFEIIYLEVGVDTNGDEVMDYWTSPLYLHNGFNSLTLYDINLPEGYTWQIKFKLKTTDPNDLSHAPSVVNYTLKVKPSETPSGPNARAYDIQSFVSCLENGYYFGLYNAPSFFERLEGNFDPAVHREYEELANRTQDLLGVSTDGQHYPIGLVSFILPSQDKIKLILATAGLDPKNPNPDGQSCLDYYFLKYYLENDPLAKREGYKMYGVSAGTVVIDNNFYIDRKTALAIFGNDLTATNDLLTTG
;
A
#
# COMPACT_ATOMS: atom_id res chain seq x y z
N MET A 1 103.31 -23.81 -2.61
CA MET A 1 102.17 -23.37 -1.75
C MET A 1 101.60 -21.99 -2.10
N ARG A 2 102.39 -20.98 -2.53
CA ARG A 2 101.89 -19.62 -2.88
C ARG A 2 100.80 -19.55 -3.97
N ARG A 3 100.83 -20.40 -5.01
CA ARG A 3 99.79 -20.41 -6.08
C ARG A 3 98.42 -20.94 -5.63
N ARG A 4 98.37 -21.85 -4.64
CA ARG A 4 97.11 -22.38 -4.09
C ARG A 4 96.43 -21.37 -3.17
N ALA A 5 97.21 -20.64 -2.36
CA ALA A 5 96.68 -19.56 -1.52
C ALA A 5 96.09 -18.40 -2.34
N PHE A 6 96.72 -18.05 -3.47
CA PHE A 6 96.18 -17.03 -4.39
C PHE A 6 94.86 -17.47 -5.02
N LEU A 7 94.78 -18.71 -5.54
CA LEU A 7 93.55 -19.23 -6.12
C LEU A 7 92.40 -19.33 -5.11
N ILE A 8 92.69 -19.74 -3.86
CA ILE A 8 91.68 -19.82 -2.80
C ILE A 8 91.18 -18.41 -2.43
N ASN A 9 92.09 -17.43 -2.22
CA ASN A 9 91.69 -16.06 -1.93
C ASN A 9 90.91 -15.39 -3.06
N SER A 10 91.32 -15.57 -4.32
CA SER A 10 90.58 -15.04 -5.47
C SER A 10 89.22 -15.71 -5.63
N SER A 11 89.10 -17.03 -5.37
CA SER A 11 87.82 -17.73 -5.40
C SER A 11 86.86 -17.22 -4.34
N VAL A 12 87.35 -16.98 -3.11
CA VAL A 12 86.57 -16.40 -2.01
C VAL A 12 86.10 -14.99 -2.36
N LEU A 13 86.96 -14.17 -2.97
CA LEU A 13 86.63 -12.78 -3.35
C LEU A 13 85.58 -12.74 -4.47
N ILE A 14 85.67 -13.63 -5.45
CA ILE A 14 84.67 -13.79 -6.52
C ILE A 14 83.33 -14.26 -5.96
N LEU A 15 83.32 -15.05 -4.89
CA LEU A 15 82.09 -15.54 -4.24
C LEU A 15 81.48 -14.49 -3.28
N LEU A 16 82.31 -13.62 -2.70
CA LEU A 16 81.88 -12.55 -1.79
C LEU A 16 81.12 -11.43 -2.52
N ILE A 17 81.50 -11.10 -3.75
CA ILE A 17 80.86 -10.03 -4.52
C ILE A 17 79.36 -10.32 -4.77
N PRO A 18 78.94 -11.49 -5.29
CA PRO A 18 77.53 -11.86 -5.41
C PRO A 18 76.81 -11.93 -4.07
N LEU A 19 77.49 -12.38 -3.01
CA LEU A 19 76.90 -12.49 -1.67
C LEU A 19 76.57 -11.10 -1.08
N MET A 20 77.48 -10.13 -1.23
CA MET A 20 77.24 -8.75 -0.80
C MET A 20 76.17 -8.07 -1.65
N LEU A 21 76.14 -8.31 -2.96
CA LEU A 21 75.05 -7.85 -3.82
C LEU A 21 73.71 -8.44 -3.40
N LEU A 22 73.65 -9.74 -3.11
CA LEU A 22 72.44 -10.40 -2.62
C LEU A 22 71.97 -9.79 -1.30
N MET A 23 72.89 -9.55 -0.36
CA MET A 23 72.58 -8.94 0.94
C MET A 23 72.05 -7.50 0.77
N ALA A 24 72.67 -6.69 -0.09
CA ALA A 24 72.20 -5.34 -0.39
C ALA A 24 70.80 -5.35 -1.01
N THR A 25 70.54 -6.24 -1.98
CA THR A 25 69.21 -6.38 -2.58
C THR A 25 68.17 -6.89 -1.58
N TYR A 26 68.56 -7.78 -0.67
CA TYR A 26 67.66 -8.28 0.37
C TYR A 26 67.30 -7.18 1.38
N GLU A 27 68.27 -6.37 1.81
CA GLU A 27 68.00 -5.22 2.68
C GLU A 27 67.07 -4.20 2.02
N GLU A 28 67.30 -3.87 0.75
CA GLU A 28 66.45 -2.94 0.01
C GLU A 28 65.02 -3.47 -0.15
N VAL A 29 64.86 -4.73 -0.59
CA VAL A 29 63.53 -5.35 -0.73
C VAL A 29 62.83 -5.48 0.62
N SER A 30 63.55 -5.88 1.67
CA SER A 30 62.99 -5.98 3.02
C SER A 30 62.53 -4.63 3.53
N TYR A 31 63.30 -3.56 3.29
CA TYR A 31 62.93 -2.20 3.67
C TYR A 31 61.66 -1.76 2.92
N GLN A 32 61.59 -1.97 1.60
CA GLN A 32 60.41 -1.66 0.80
C GLN A 32 59.17 -2.43 1.27
N VAL A 33 59.31 -3.72 1.62
CA VAL A 33 58.19 -4.53 2.13
C VAL A 33 57.70 -4.01 3.48
N VAL A 34 58.61 -3.70 4.41
CA VAL A 34 58.22 -3.16 5.73
C VAL A 34 57.55 -1.80 5.59
N GLN A 35 58.06 -0.93 4.71
CA GLN A 35 57.46 0.36 4.42
C GLN A 35 56.05 0.20 3.80
N ALA A 36 55.91 -0.63 2.77
CA ALA A 36 54.63 -0.87 2.11
C ALA A 36 53.59 -1.51 3.06
N GLN A 37 54.01 -2.41 3.97
CA GLN A 37 53.14 -2.96 5.00
C GLN A 37 52.74 -1.91 6.04
N GLY A 38 53.68 -1.04 6.44
CA GLY A 38 53.40 0.09 7.33
C GLY A 38 52.38 1.06 6.74
N GLU A 39 52.59 1.48 5.49
CA GLU A 39 51.68 2.35 4.74
C GLU A 39 50.30 1.70 4.59
N ARG A 40 50.23 0.41 4.27
CA ARG A 40 48.96 -0.32 4.16
C ARG A 40 48.21 -0.38 5.48
N ILE A 41 48.89 -0.71 6.59
CA ILE A 41 48.26 -0.73 7.93
C ILE A 41 47.75 0.65 8.31
N GLN A 42 48.49 1.71 7.96
CA GLN A 42 48.06 3.08 8.21
C GLN A 42 46.81 3.43 7.39
N ILE A 43 46.80 3.13 6.10
CA ILE A 43 45.62 3.36 5.21
C ILE A 43 44.40 2.58 5.73
N ASP A 44 44.56 1.31 6.08
CA ASP A 44 43.47 0.46 6.58
C ASP A 44 42.87 1.02 7.88
N ARG A 45 43.72 1.49 8.81
CA ARG A 45 43.27 2.15 10.05
C ARG A 45 42.54 3.46 9.76
N THR A 46 43.05 4.28 8.85
CA THR A 46 42.42 5.54 8.46
C THR A 46 41.04 5.31 7.84
N SER A 47 40.92 4.34 6.93
CA SER A 47 39.64 3.99 6.30
C SER A 47 38.62 3.56 7.35
N GLN A 48 39.02 2.71 8.30
CA GLN A 48 38.15 2.28 9.39
C GLN A 48 37.71 3.46 10.26
N VAL A 49 38.63 4.34 10.68
CA VAL A 49 38.28 5.52 11.49
C VAL A 49 37.28 6.41 10.76
N LEU A 50 37.46 6.63 9.45
CA LEU A 50 36.55 7.44 8.65
C LEU A 50 35.16 6.79 8.54
N GLU A 51 35.10 5.50 8.22
CA GLU A 51 33.84 4.74 8.15
C GLU A 51 33.08 4.77 9.49
N TYR A 52 33.80 4.59 10.61
CA TYR A 52 33.22 4.71 11.94
C TYR A 52 32.71 6.12 12.21
N LEU A 53 33.47 7.15 11.85
CA LEU A 53 33.10 8.54 12.06
C LEU A 53 31.87 8.94 11.22
N GLU A 54 31.79 8.49 9.97
CA GLU A 54 30.62 8.69 9.10
C GLU A 54 29.37 7.99 9.65
N ALA A 55 29.50 6.72 10.06
CA ALA A 55 28.40 5.95 10.62
C ALA A 55 27.90 6.53 11.96
N ASP A 56 28.82 6.91 12.84
CA ASP A 56 28.50 7.51 14.12
C ASP A 56 27.93 8.92 13.97
N PHE A 57 28.44 9.72 13.04
CA PHE A 57 27.85 11.03 12.70
C PHE A 57 26.40 10.89 12.24
N LYS A 58 26.11 9.94 11.34
CA LYS A 58 24.72 9.67 10.91
C LYS A 58 23.83 9.28 12.09
N LYS A 59 24.34 8.49 13.04
CA LYS A 59 23.58 8.07 14.22
C LYS A 59 23.36 9.22 15.20
N ALA A 60 24.40 10.02 15.45
CA ALA A 60 24.31 11.23 16.25
C ALA A 60 23.30 12.21 15.67
N LEU A 61 23.32 12.41 14.34
CA LEU A 61 22.35 13.24 13.63
C LEU A 61 20.91 12.74 13.85
N GLU A 62 20.66 11.43 13.73
CA GLU A 62 19.34 10.85 13.97
C GLU A 62 18.86 11.05 15.41
N ILE A 63 19.73 10.81 16.40
CA ILE A 63 19.39 10.95 17.83
C ILE A 63 19.11 12.43 18.16
N SER A 64 19.98 13.33 17.72
CA SER A 64 19.82 14.77 17.93
C SER A 64 18.58 15.31 17.23
N ALA A 65 18.26 14.84 16.02
CA ALA A 65 17.03 15.22 15.33
C ALA A 65 15.77 14.77 16.07
N ARG A 66 15.72 13.52 16.54
CA ARG A 66 14.60 13.02 17.35
C ARG A 66 14.42 13.85 18.62
N ARG A 67 15.51 14.15 19.32
CA ARG A 67 15.49 14.94 20.55
C ARG A 67 15.08 16.38 20.30
N ALA A 68 15.58 17.01 19.25
CA ALA A 68 15.17 18.36 18.85
C ALA A 68 13.66 18.42 18.57
N ILE A 69 13.12 17.50 17.76
CA ILE A 69 11.68 17.44 17.48
C ILE A 69 10.86 17.30 18.77
N ILE A 70 11.23 16.37 19.65
CA ILE A 70 10.54 16.17 20.93
C ILE A 70 10.61 17.44 21.82
N SER A 71 11.79 18.05 21.94
CA SER A 71 11.97 19.28 22.74
C SER A 71 11.17 20.44 22.18
N THR A 72 11.08 20.57 20.85
CA THR A 72 10.25 21.58 20.20
C THR A 72 8.76 21.31 20.42
N THR A 73 8.34 20.05 20.31
CA THR A 73 6.96 19.63 20.61
C THR A 73 6.59 19.96 22.06
N GLU A 74 7.43 19.58 23.02
CA GLU A 74 7.21 19.85 24.45
C GLU A 74 7.14 21.35 24.74
N TYR A 75 8.00 22.15 24.09
CA TYR A 75 7.95 23.61 24.20
C TYR A 75 6.60 24.18 23.73
N VAL A 76 6.12 23.78 22.55
CA VAL A 76 4.86 24.31 22.00
C VAL A 76 3.66 23.87 22.82
N ALA A 77 3.65 22.62 23.30
CA ALA A 77 2.58 22.12 24.16
C ALA A 77 2.49 22.89 25.50
N THR A 78 3.63 23.26 26.09
CA THR A 78 3.68 23.84 27.45
C THR A 78 3.77 25.36 27.51
N LYS A 79 4.29 26.01 26.46
CA LYS A 79 4.55 27.46 26.44
C LYS A 79 3.75 28.14 25.34
N ASP A 80 4.33 28.24 24.15
CA ASP A 80 3.70 28.94 23.04
C ASP A 80 4.21 28.43 21.70
N PHE A 81 3.51 28.79 20.62
CA PHE A 81 3.97 28.49 19.26
C PHE A 81 5.34 29.11 18.97
N ILE A 82 6.06 28.52 18.02
CA ILE A 82 7.33 29.06 17.54
C ILE A 82 7.05 30.37 16.79
N GLN A 83 7.52 31.48 17.36
CA GLN A 83 7.37 32.82 16.77
C GLN A 83 8.74 33.45 16.48
N GLY A 84 8.80 34.32 15.46
CA GLY A 84 10.00 35.10 15.11
C GLY A 84 11.07 34.34 14.31
N GLN A 85 10.96 33.02 14.18
CA GLN A 85 11.77 32.19 13.29
C GLN A 85 10.96 30.97 12.83
N ARG A 86 11.43 30.28 11.80
CA ARG A 86 10.78 29.07 11.30
C ARG A 86 11.06 27.85 12.18
N ALA A 87 10.15 26.87 12.16
CA ALA A 87 10.29 25.62 12.90
C ALA A 87 11.51 24.82 12.43
N ASN A 88 11.78 24.76 11.13
CA ASN A 88 12.95 24.08 10.59
C ASN A 88 14.27 24.67 11.12
N ASP A 89 14.38 26.00 11.21
CA ASP A 89 15.56 26.69 11.74
C ASP A 89 15.72 26.45 13.24
N THR A 90 14.61 26.45 13.98
CA THR A 90 14.60 26.15 15.43
C THR A 90 15.10 24.73 15.68
N ILE A 91 14.59 23.75 14.94
CA ILE A 91 14.99 22.35 15.05
C ILE A 91 16.46 22.19 14.63
N ALA A 92 16.91 22.88 13.58
CA ALA A 92 18.31 22.87 13.16
C ALA A 92 19.25 23.41 14.25
N GLN A 93 18.91 24.53 14.90
CA GLN A 93 19.66 25.08 16.03
C GLN A 93 19.77 24.07 17.18
N LEU A 94 18.67 23.39 17.52
CA LEU A 94 18.65 22.37 18.57
C LEU A 94 19.51 21.15 18.22
N ILE A 95 19.49 20.71 16.96
CA ILE A 95 20.33 19.59 16.51
C ILE A 95 21.81 19.93 16.65
N VAL A 96 22.22 21.13 16.23
CA VAL A 96 23.63 21.53 16.19
C VAL A 96 24.12 21.91 17.59
N TRP A 97 23.43 22.84 18.26
CA TRP A 97 23.91 23.52 19.46
C TRP A 97 23.26 23.01 20.75
N GLY A 98 22.12 22.33 20.65
CA GLY A 98 21.31 21.95 21.82
C GLY A 98 20.56 23.10 22.47
N GLN A 99 20.60 24.30 21.89
CA GLN A 99 19.89 25.47 22.38
C GLN A 99 19.35 26.25 21.19
N SER A 100 18.16 26.84 21.34
CA SER A 100 17.56 27.75 20.35
C SER A 100 17.49 29.18 20.89
N SER A 101 17.29 30.14 19.98
CA SER A 101 16.99 31.54 20.32
C SER A 101 15.77 31.72 21.23
N LEU A 102 14.84 30.75 21.24
CA LEU A 102 13.64 30.72 22.07
C LEU A 102 13.87 30.13 23.47
N GLY A 103 15.11 29.78 23.81
CA GLY A 103 15.45 29.16 25.10
C GLY A 103 14.98 27.72 25.23
N ILE A 104 14.69 27.04 24.12
CA ILE A 104 14.49 25.58 24.10
C ILE A 104 15.86 24.93 24.23
N GLU A 105 15.98 23.92 25.08
CA GLU A 105 17.20 23.15 25.27
C GLU A 105 17.00 21.68 24.87
N SER A 106 18.05 21.07 24.32
CA SER A 106 18.10 19.65 23.98
C SER A 106 19.41 19.05 24.48
N ASP A 107 19.29 17.95 25.23
CA ASP A 107 20.39 17.30 25.95
C ASP A 107 21.29 16.45 25.04
N GLN A 108 20.85 16.15 23.80
CA GLN A 108 21.61 15.41 22.81
C GLN A 108 21.74 16.21 21.52
N ASN A 109 22.94 16.74 21.26
CA ASN A 109 23.22 17.58 20.11
C ASN A 109 24.60 17.26 19.51
N LEU A 110 24.83 17.74 18.29
CA LEU A 110 26.06 17.48 17.55
C LEU A 110 27.28 18.15 18.19
N LYS A 111 27.11 19.26 18.93
CA LYS A 111 28.19 19.86 19.70
C LYS A 111 28.73 18.93 20.78
N ILE A 112 27.85 18.31 21.56
CA ILE A 112 28.23 17.32 22.59
C ILE A 112 28.90 16.12 21.93
N TRP A 113 28.30 15.58 20.87
CA TRP A 113 28.86 14.46 20.13
C TRP A 113 30.27 14.76 19.58
N LEU A 114 30.45 15.87 18.86
CA LEU A 114 31.72 16.25 18.25
C LEU A 114 32.79 16.52 19.30
N SER A 115 32.41 17.10 20.45
CA SER A 115 33.33 17.27 21.59
C SER A 115 33.81 15.92 22.13
N ASN A 116 32.89 14.97 22.32
CA ASN A 116 33.21 13.63 22.80
C ASN A 116 34.11 12.87 21.81
N ILE A 117 33.81 12.94 20.51
CA ILE A 117 34.62 12.32 19.46
C ILE A 117 36.03 12.92 19.41
N THR A 118 36.13 14.25 19.48
CA THR A 118 37.43 14.94 19.50
C THR A 118 38.26 14.52 20.72
N GLU A 119 37.62 14.35 21.89
CA GLU A 119 38.30 13.85 23.10
C GLU A 119 38.77 12.39 22.94
N ILE A 120 37.95 11.53 22.34
CA ILE A 120 38.31 10.13 22.07
C ILE A 120 39.50 10.06 21.09
N LEU A 121 39.46 10.85 20.02
CA LEU A 121 40.55 10.94 19.03
C LEU A 121 41.83 11.49 19.68
N ALA A 122 41.73 12.50 20.55
CA ALA A 122 42.86 13.02 21.32
C ALA A 122 43.50 11.94 22.22
N LYS A 123 42.70 11.12 22.90
CA LYS A 123 43.19 9.98 23.70
C LYS A 123 43.89 8.91 22.87
N GLN A 124 43.56 8.81 21.58
CA GLN A 124 44.21 7.90 20.62
C GLN A 124 45.45 8.52 19.95
N GLY A 125 45.81 9.77 20.29
CA GLY A 125 46.96 10.46 19.73
C GLY A 125 46.67 11.20 18.42
N PHE A 126 45.39 11.48 18.12
CA PHE A 126 44.97 12.28 16.98
C PHE A 126 44.55 13.70 17.39
N VAL A 127 44.78 14.67 16.51
CA VAL A 127 44.37 16.07 16.68
C VAL A 127 43.40 16.43 15.56
N VAL A 128 42.23 16.94 15.92
CA VAL A 128 41.21 17.41 14.97
C VAL A 128 41.32 18.92 14.81
N SER A 129 41.30 19.39 13.57
CA SER A 129 41.28 20.81 13.18
C SER A 129 40.25 21.01 12.06
N PRO A 130 39.48 22.11 12.01
CA PRO A 130 39.46 23.22 12.96
C PRO A 130 38.82 22.87 14.32
N SER A 131 38.65 23.87 15.20
CA SER A 131 38.04 23.65 16.52
C SER A 131 36.57 23.22 16.42
N VAL A 132 36.03 22.53 17.44
CA VAL A 132 34.62 22.08 17.47
C VAL A 132 33.64 23.21 17.12
N SER A 133 33.81 24.40 17.71
CA SER A 133 32.92 25.54 17.46
C SER A 133 32.98 26.02 16.01
N GLU A 134 34.17 26.00 15.41
CA GLU A 134 34.40 26.44 14.02
C GLU A 134 33.81 25.43 13.03
N ILE A 135 34.00 24.12 13.28
CA ILE A 135 33.37 23.04 12.52
C ILE A 135 31.85 23.20 12.53
N LEU A 136 31.24 23.46 13.69
CA LEU A 136 29.79 23.60 13.79
C LEU A 136 29.25 24.89 13.17
N SER A 137 30.02 25.98 13.17
CA SER A 137 29.60 27.24 12.52
C SER A 137 29.61 27.17 10.99
N GLU A 138 30.46 26.31 10.41
CA GLU A 138 30.56 26.10 8.96
C GLU A 138 29.78 24.85 8.49
N MET A 139 29.19 24.11 9.42
CA MET A 139 28.39 22.94 9.13
C MET A 139 27.14 23.31 8.33
N THR A 140 26.88 22.54 7.27
CA THR A 140 25.61 22.66 6.55
C THR A 140 24.60 21.69 7.16
N ILE A 141 23.43 22.21 7.52
CA ILE A 141 22.30 21.42 8.00
C ILE A 141 21.02 21.93 7.35
N THR A 142 20.19 21.02 6.88
CA THR A 142 18.88 21.29 6.31
C THR A 142 17.88 20.39 7.01
N VAL A 143 16.88 21.00 7.64
CA VAL A 143 15.74 20.32 8.23
C VAL A 143 14.54 20.64 7.36
N ALA A 144 13.84 19.61 6.90
CA ALA A 144 12.69 19.76 6.00
C ALA A 144 11.64 18.71 6.29
N PRO A 145 10.34 19.01 6.08
CA PRO A 145 9.34 17.95 5.94
C PRO A 145 9.76 17.05 4.77
N LEU A 146 9.74 15.74 4.98
CA LEU A 146 9.91 14.77 3.90
C LEU A 146 8.56 14.45 3.27
N ASP A 147 7.57 14.22 4.12
CA ASP A 147 6.14 14.04 3.81
C ASP A 147 5.33 14.36 5.09
N SER A 148 4.02 14.10 5.07
CA SER A 148 3.13 14.36 6.20
C SER A 148 3.56 13.72 7.52
N PHE A 149 4.26 12.58 7.51
CA PHE A 149 4.58 11.78 8.69
C PHE A 149 6.09 11.65 8.96
N ARG A 150 6.94 12.27 8.14
CA ARG A 150 8.40 12.14 8.25
C ARG A 150 9.10 13.48 8.03
N VAL A 151 10.17 13.68 8.78
CA VAL A 151 11.08 14.82 8.68
C VAL A 151 12.44 14.34 8.20
N ALA A 152 13.01 15.00 7.21
CA ALA A 152 14.36 14.75 6.75
C ALA A 152 15.32 15.77 7.35
N VAL A 153 16.43 15.27 7.89
CA VAL A 153 17.57 16.07 8.32
C VAL A 153 18.77 15.66 7.49
N ILE A 154 19.26 16.62 6.70
CA ILE A 154 20.40 16.44 5.80
C ILE A 154 21.51 17.32 6.31
N ALA A 155 22.68 16.74 6.57
CA ALA A 155 23.77 17.49 7.16
C ALA A 155 25.14 17.04 6.64
N ARG A 156 26.11 17.96 6.66
CA ARG A 156 27.49 17.69 6.25
C ARG A 156 28.43 18.55 7.07
N LEU A 157 29.40 17.88 7.70
CA LEU A 157 30.51 18.55 8.34
C LEU A 157 31.40 19.20 7.26
N PRO A 158 31.93 20.41 7.52
CA PRO A 158 32.86 21.09 6.62
C PRO A 158 34.17 20.29 6.51
N GLU A 159 35.15 20.85 5.80
CA GLU A 159 36.46 20.23 5.69
C GLU A 159 37.14 20.15 7.06
N ILE A 160 37.34 18.92 7.55
CA ILE A 160 38.07 18.64 8.78
C ILE A 160 39.39 17.95 8.44
N THR A 161 40.42 18.28 9.22
CA THR A 161 41.74 17.69 9.16
C THR A 161 42.02 16.92 10.45
N ILE A 162 42.30 15.63 10.33
CA ILE A 162 42.73 14.77 11.44
C ILE A 162 44.22 14.51 11.25
N MET A 163 45.03 14.91 12.24
CA MET A 163 46.48 14.72 12.25
C MET A 163 46.87 13.74 13.35
N ASP A 164 47.98 13.02 13.19
CA ASP A 164 48.59 12.30 14.31
C ASP A 164 49.43 13.22 15.20
N SER A 165 49.97 12.65 16.28
CA SER A 165 50.87 13.33 17.21
C SER A 165 52.20 13.79 16.58
N SER A 166 52.56 13.29 15.40
CA SER A 166 53.72 13.74 14.63
C SER A 166 53.42 14.92 13.69
N GLY A 167 52.14 15.30 13.57
CA GLY A 167 51.67 16.34 12.65
C GLY A 167 51.40 15.82 11.23
N SER A 168 51.45 14.51 11.02
CA SER A 168 51.09 13.92 9.73
C SER A 168 49.58 13.96 9.55
N VAL A 169 49.12 14.49 8.41
CA VAL A 169 47.71 14.49 8.04
C VAL A 169 47.28 13.06 7.71
N ILE A 170 46.31 12.56 8.48
CA ILE A 170 45.71 11.25 8.28
C ILE A 170 44.47 11.37 7.40
N TYR A 171 43.68 12.42 7.62
CA TYR A 171 42.48 12.69 6.87
C TYR A 171 42.34 14.20 6.69
N SER A 172 41.89 14.61 5.51
CA SER A 172 41.53 15.99 5.21
C SER A 172 40.38 15.96 4.20
N GLY A 173 39.20 16.44 4.61
CA GLY A 173 38.00 16.38 3.79
C GLY A 173 36.72 16.58 4.60
N THR A 174 35.58 16.61 3.91
CA THR A 174 34.25 16.73 4.55
C THR A 174 33.76 15.41 5.11
N ILE A 175 32.81 15.43 6.04
CA ILE A 175 32.19 14.20 6.55
C ILE A 175 30.66 14.28 6.40
N PRO A 176 30.02 13.37 5.63
CA PRO A 176 30.64 12.33 4.81
C PRO A 176 31.46 12.87 3.62
N SER A 177 32.36 12.04 3.10
CA SER A 177 33.33 12.40 2.05
C SER A 177 32.69 12.82 0.73
N ASN A 178 31.67 12.08 0.28
CA ASN A 178 31.08 12.25 -1.07
C ASN A 178 29.58 12.57 -1.08
N ARG A 179 28.93 12.60 0.09
CA ARG A 179 27.48 12.76 0.22
C ARG A 179 27.14 13.49 1.51
N ASN A 180 25.92 13.97 1.62
CA ASN A 180 25.40 14.45 2.89
C ASN A 180 24.98 13.26 3.75
N ALA A 181 25.13 13.37 5.07
CA ALA A 181 24.49 12.45 6.00
C ALA A 181 22.99 12.78 6.04
N THR A 182 22.16 11.75 5.92
CA THR A 182 20.70 11.90 5.97
C THR A 182 20.14 11.07 7.12
N ALA A 183 19.32 11.71 7.95
CA ALA A 183 18.47 11.06 8.93
C ALA A 183 16.99 11.35 8.59
N ILE A 184 16.17 10.30 8.52
CA ILE A 184 14.72 10.41 8.30
C ILE A 184 14.03 10.01 9.59
N ILE A 185 13.27 10.94 10.15
CA ILE A 185 12.64 10.82 11.45
C ILE A 185 11.13 10.74 11.25
N SER A 186 10.51 9.64 11.69
CA SER A 186 9.05 9.58 11.77
C SER A 186 8.56 10.44 12.93
N ILE A 187 7.50 11.21 12.69
CA ILE A 187 6.77 11.97 13.71
C ILE A 187 5.54 11.20 14.21
N GLU A 188 5.31 9.97 13.75
CA GLU A 188 4.30 9.11 14.35
C GLU A 188 4.63 8.82 15.82
N GLY A 189 3.61 8.89 16.67
CA GLY A 189 3.75 8.78 18.12
C GLY A 189 4.25 10.06 18.80
N VAL A 190 4.56 11.11 18.05
CA VAL A 190 4.76 12.47 18.59
C VAL A 190 3.39 13.10 18.80
N GLU A 191 3.28 13.96 19.82
CA GLU A 191 2.07 14.71 20.11
C GLU A 191 1.82 15.80 19.05
N ASP A 192 0.57 15.94 18.62
CA ASP A 192 0.15 17.10 17.83
C ASP A 192 -0.04 18.30 18.76
N THR A 193 1.00 19.11 18.84
CA THR A 193 1.06 20.26 19.76
C THR A 193 0.05 21.33 19.43
N PHE A 194 -0.41 21.44 18.18
CA PHE A 194 -1.41 22.42 17.83
C PHE A 194 -2.71 22.13 18.58
N ILE A 195 -3.13 20.86 18.59
CA ILE A 195 -4.32 20.44 19.32
C ILE A 195 -4.17 20.69 20.83
N SER A 196 -3.05 20.27 21.41
CA SER A 196 -2.82 20.43 22.85
C SER A 196 -2.74 21.91 23.25
N ARG A 197 -2.08 22.74 22.45
CA ARG A 197 -1.95 24.18 22.69
C ARG A 197 -3.29 24.91 22.60
N GLU A 198 -4.09 24.61 21.57
CA GLU A 198 -5.39 25.25 21.36
C GLU A 198 -6.44 24.82 22.37
N THR A 199 -6.34 23.60 22.88
CA THR A 199 -7.23 23.10 23.92
C THR A 199 -6.75 23.39 25.33
N TYR A 200 -5.73 24.24 25.50
CA TYR A 200 -5.12 24.57 26.79
C TYR A 200 -4.73 23.32 27.60
N ASP A 201 -4.11 22.34 26.95
CA ASP A 201 -3.66 21.07 27.53
C ASP A 201 -4.80 20.13 28.00
N LEU A 202 -6.05 20.40 27.61
CA LEU A 202 -7.20 19.57 27.98
C LEU A 202 -7.39 18.37 27.06
N TYR A 203 -6.85 18.42 25.85
CA TYR A 203 -6.96 17.36 24.86
C TYR A 203 -5.64 17.16 24.12
N HIS A 204 -5.09 15.96 24.24
CA HIS A 204 -3.86 15.56 23.58
C HIS A 204 -4.16 14.47 22.57
N ARG A 205 -3.43 14.49 21.46
CA ARG A 205 -3.52 13.47 20.42
C ARG A 205 -2.13 13.16 19.91
N LEU A 206 -1.81 11.87 19.82
CA LEU A 206 -0.59 11.43 19.15
C LEU A 206 -0.84 11.34 17.65
N ILE A 207 0.12 11.79 16.86
CA ILE A 207 0.11 11.66 15.41
C ILE A 207 0.20 10.17 15.07
N LYS A 208 -0.78 9.66 14.33
CA LYS A 208 -0.83 8.29 13.83
C LYS A 208 -1.43 8.30 12.44
N ALA A 209 -0.76 7.70 11.48
CA ALA A 209 -1.26 7.66 10.13
C ALA A 209 -2.49 6.74 10.02
N CYS A 210 -3.47 7.13 9.20
CA CYS A 210 -4.56 6.26 8.79
C CYS A 210 -4.04 5.08 7.95
N MET A 211 -4.82 4.01 7.82
CA MET A 211 -4.50 2.91 6.89
C MET A 211 -4.35 3.38 5.44
N PHE A 212 -5.01 4.50 5.10
CA PHE A 212 -4.89 5.22 3.84
C PHE A 212 -4.23 6.58 4.11
N PRO A 213 -2.91 6.61 4.34
CA PRO A 213 -2.22 7.81 4.80
C PRO A 213 -2.14 8.90 3.74
N TYR A 214 -2.14 8.54 2.45
CA TYR A 214 -2.04 9.48 1.33
C TYR A 214 -3.16 9.21 0.32
N PRO A 215 -4.40 9.58 0.63
CA PRO A 215 -5.55 9.22 -0.20
C PRO A 215 -5.46 9.73 -1.65
N GLU A 216 -4.76 10.85 -1.87
CA GLU A 216 -4.50 11.43 -3.18
C GLU A 216 -3.49 10.64 -4.03
N LEU A 217 -2.74 9.69 -3.44
CA LEU A 217 -1.68 8.91 -4.09
C LEU A 217 -1.90 7.40 -4.04
N THR A 218 -2.25 6.85 -2.87
CA THR A 218 -2.26 5.41 -2.60
C THR A 218 -3.64 4.76 -2.64
N GLY A 219 -4.70 5.56 -2.83
CA GLY A 219 -6.09 5.09 -2.86
C GLY A 219 -6.92 5.63 -1.70
N SER A 220 -8.25 5.63 -1.88
CA SER A 220 -9.21 6.22 -0.96
C SER A 220 -9.60 5.26 0.19
N PRO A 221 -9.89 5.77 1.41
CA PRO A 221 -10.53 4.99 2.48
C PRO A 221 -12.03 4.74 2.24
N ILE A 222 -12.54 5.02 1.03
CA ILE A 222 -13.91 4.74 0.61
C ILE A 222 -13.86 3.81 -0.59
N ILE A 223 -14.63 2.72 -0.50
CA ILE A 223 -14.83 1.79 -1.60
C ILE A 223 -16.17 2.11 -2.23
N ARG A 224 -16.21 2.23 -3.56
CA ARG A 224 -17.43 2.42 -4.35
C ARG A 224 -17.66 1.24 -5.27
N LEU A 225 -18.89 0.75 -5.28
CA LEU A 225 -19.44 -0.18 -6.25
C LEU A 225 -20.53 0.51 -7.07
N ASN A 226 -20.52 0.29 -8.37
CA ASN A 226 -21.58 0.76 -9.26
C ASN A 226 -22.47 -0.42 -9.68
N GLY A 227 -23.77 -0.19 -9.75
CA GLY A 227 -24.73 -1.16 -10.26
C GLY A 227 -26.03 -0.50 -10.73
N THR A 228 -27.04 -1.32 -10.90
CA THR A 228 -28.40 -0.88 -11.28
C THR A 228 -29.38 -1.27 -10.20
N GLY A 229 -30.22 -0.33 -9.76
CA GLY A 229 -31.16 -0.60 -8.69
C GLY A 229 -32.20 0.48 -8.52
N SER A 230 -33.33 0.11 -7.92
CA SER A 230 -34.40 1.04 -7.58
C SER A 230 -34.65 1.04 -6.08
N SER A 231 -34.90 2.21 -5.52
CA SER A 231 -35.22 2.40 -4.12
C SER A 231 -36.35 3.42 -3.98
N PRO A 232 -37.23 3.29 -2.97
CA PRO A 232 -38.17 4.35 -2.59
C PRO A 232 -37.50 5.54 -1.90
N GLN A 233 -36.21 5.43 -1.56
CA GLN A 233 -35.40 6.48 -0.94
C GLN A 233 -34.14 6.70 -1.77
N GLU A 234 -33.76 7.97 -1.96
CA GLU A 234 -32.53 8.34 -2.68
C GLU A 234 -31.28 7.78 -2.00
N ILE A 235 -31.23 7.84 -0.66
CA ILE A 235 -30.06 7.45 0.12
C ILE A 235 -30.48 6.56 1.28
N ILE A 236 -29.74 5.47 1.48
CA ILE A 236 -29.94 4.51 2.57
C ILE A 236 -28.61 4.23 3.23
N THR A 237 -28.56 4.41 4.54
CA THR A 237 -27.39 4.10 5.36
C THR A 237 -27.63 2.85 6.20
N GLY A 238 -26.59 2.09 6.48
CA GLY A 238 -26.71 0.88 7.28
C GLY A 238 -25.37 0.21 7.57
N ILE A 239 -25.43 -1.00 8.13
CA ILE A 239 -24.30 -1.87 8.39
C ILE A 239 -24.41 -3.09 7.48
N TYR A 240 -23.37 -3.35 6.70
CA TYR A 240 -23.28 -4.51 5.83
C TYR A 240 -23.31 -5.81 6.66
N GLY A 241 -24.08 -6.80 6.20
CA GLY A 241 -24.36 -8.05 6.93
C GLY A 241 -25.47 -7.93 7.99
N GLU A 242 -25.90 -6.72 8.36
CA GLU A 242 -27.00 -6.48 9.31
C GLU A 242 -28.20 -5.82 8.63
N THR A 243 -28.17 -4.50 8.45
CA THR A 243 -29.27 -3.75 7.81
C THR A 243 -29.14 -3.68 6.30
N ILE A 244 -27.92 -3.81 5.77
CA ILE A 244 -27.63 -3.96 4.34
C ILE A 244 -27.07 -5.36 4.11
N GLN A 245 -27.73 -6.16 3.29
CA GLN A 245 -27.32 -7.51 2.96
C GLN A 245 -26.65 -7.53 1.59
N PHE A 246 -25.72 -8.46 1.39
CA PHE A 246 -24.99 -8.57 0.14
C PHE A 246 -24.56 -10.01 -0.14
N ASN A 247 -24.36 -10.32 -1.40
CA ASN A 247 -23.72 -11.54 -1.88
C ASN A 247 -22.92 -11.23 -3.16
N GLU A 248 -22.44 -12.25 -3.85
CA GLU A 248 -21.59 -12.12 -5.04
C GLU A 248 -22.19 -11.29 -6.18
N THR A 249 -23.51 -11.13 -6.24
CA THR A 249 -24.22 -10.55 -7.40
C THR A 249 -25.11 -9.37 -7.07
N ARG A 250 -25.43 -9.14 -5.80
CA ARG A 250 -26.39 -8.10 -5.39
C ARG A 250 -26.18 -7.58 -3.98
N ILE A 251 -26.67 -6.36 -3.75
CA ILE A 251 -26.79 -5.70 -2.45
C ILE A 251 -28.26 -5.35 -2.23
N TRP A 252 -28.83 -5.62 -1.07
CA TRP A 252 -30.25 -5.36 -0.79
C TRP A 252 -30.50 -5.01 0.68
N THR A 253 -31.66 -4.41 0.97
CA THR A 253 -32.11 -4.15 2.34
C THR A 253 -33.47 -4.79 2.59
N TYR A 254 -33.73 -5.13 3.85
CA TYR A 254 -35.04 -5.63 4.30
C TYR A 254 -35.79 -4.53 5.05
N SER A 255 -37.10 -4.43 4.82
CA SER A 255 -38.06 -3.79 5.72
C SER A 255 -38.95 -4.84 6.37
N ASP A 256 -39.74 -4.44 7.36
CA ASP A 256 -40.78 -5.28 7.98
C ASP A 256 -41.81 -5.81 6.95
N THR A 257 -41.87 -5.22 5.75
CA THR A 257 -42.80 -5.56 4.67
C THR A 257 -42.17 -6.27 3.47
N GLY A 258 -40.84 -6.51 3.45
CA GLY A 258 -40.15 -7.24 2.38
C GLY A 258 -38.84 -6.60 1.93
N ILE A 259 -38.32 -7.01 0.76
CA ILE A 259 -37.13 -6.38 0.16
C ILE A 259 -37.52 -4.98 -0.30
N GLN A 260 -36.88 -3.96 0.27
CA GLN A 260 -37.19 -2.56 -0.03
C GLN A 260 -36.33 -2.01 -1.18
N VAL A 261 -35.15 -2.60 -1.39
CA VAL A 261 -34.09 -2.08 -2.25
C VAL A 261 -33.26 -3.21 -2.78
N THR A 262 -32.86 -3.16 -4.05
CA THR A 262 -31.85 -4.08 -4.59
C THR A 262 -30.97 -3.36 -5.60
N ILE A 263 -29.66 -3.45 -5.42
CA ILE A 263 -28.65 -3.13 -6.42
C ILE A 263 -28.17 -4.45 -7.01
N THR A 264 -28.26 -4.55 -8.31
CA THR A 264 -27.85 -5.70 -9.12
C THR A 264 -26.81 -5.25 -10.14
N GLU A 265 -26.26 -6.20 -10.88
CA GLU A 265 -25.28 -5.91 -11.92
C GLU A 265 -24.12 -5.09 -11.38
N LEU A 266 -23.48 -5.56 -10.32
CA LEU A 266 -22.37 -4.82 -9.72
C LEU A 266 -21.15 -4.91 -10.64
N ASP A 267 -20.37 -3.83 -10.70
CA ASP A 267 -19.12 -3.78 -11.47
C ASP A 267 -18.01 -4.67 -10.87
N GLN A 268 -18.14 -5.05 -9.59
CA GLN A 268 -17.26 -5.97 -8.89
C GLN A 268 -18.05 -6.87 -7.92
N ASP A 269 -17.49 -8.01 -7.53
CA ASP A 269 -18.07 -8.91 -6.52
C ASP A 269 -18.02 -8.23 -5.13
N PRO A 270 -19.18 -7.94 -4.51
CA PRO A 270 -19.23 -7.31 -3.19
C PRO A 270 -18.53 -8.10 -2.10
N THR A 271 -18.53 -9.43 -2.17
CA THR A 271 -17.97 -10.30 -1.13
C THR A 271 -16.44 -10.30 -1.10
N GLU A 272 -15.79 -9.83 -2.17
CA GLU A 272 -14.33 -9.67 -2.21
C GLU A 272 -13.85 -8.39 -1.54
N ILE A 273 -14.71 -7.37 -1.43
CA ILE A 273 -14.32 -6.01 -1.01
C ILE A 273 -15.07 -5.48 0.21
N ILE A 274 -16.35 -5.82 0.39
CA ILE A 274 -17.19 -5.44 1.54
C ILE A 274 -17.16 -6.56 2.59
N LYS A 275 -17.08 -6.20 3.87
CA LYS A 275 -17.15 -7.15 4.98
C LYS A 275 -18.41 -6.95 5.82
N ASN A 276 -18.83 -8.03 6.47
CA ASN A 276 -19.88 -7.94 7.49
C ASN A 276 -19.41 -7.05 8.64
N GLY A 277 -20.26 -6.11 9.06
CA GLY A 277 -19.97 -5.11 10.08
C GLY A 277 -19.53 -3.76 9.53
N ASP A 278 -19.26 -3.65 8.22
CA ASP A 278 -18.81 -2.40 7.61
C ASP A 278 -19.96 -1.40 7.47
N THR A 279 -19.69 -0.11 7.65
CA THR A 279 -20.66 0.97 7.47
C THR A 279 -20.90 1.23 5.98
N GLY A 280 -22.15 1.06 5.55
CA GLY A 280 -22.58 1.17 4.16
C GLY A 280 -23.49 2.36 3.87
N VAL A 281 -23.33 2.95 2.68
CA VAL A 281 -24.23 3.97 2.12
C VAL A 281 -24.64 3.55 0.72
N LEU A 282 -25.93 3.44 0.46
CA LEU A 282 -26.50 3.14 -0.85
C LEU A 282 -27.15 4.41 -1.41
N VAL A 283 -26.87 4.72 -2.68
CA VAL A 283 -27.34 5.91 -3.38
C VAL A 283 -28.02 5.52 -4.68
N PHE A 284 -29.17 6.11 -4.98
CA PHE A 284 -30.02 5.78 -6.13
C PHE A 284 -30.35 7.05 -6.91
N ASP A 285 -30.02 7.07 -8.21
CA ASP A 285 -30.28 8.24 -9.06
C ASP A 285 -31.77 8.41 -9.41
N ASP A 286 -32.52 7.31 -9.50
CA ASP A 286 -33.97 7.36 -9.67
C ASP A 286 -34.67 6.72 -8.47
N ILE A 287 -35.49 7.53 -7.80
CA ILE A 287 -36.46 7.04 -6.84
C ILE A 287 -37.60 6.43 -7.64
N GLY A 288 -37.61 5.10 -7.76
CA GLY A 288 -38.72 4.40 -8.36
C GLY A 288 -39.98 4.76 -7.59
N GLU A 289 -40.98 5.37 -8.24
CA GLU A 289 -42.33 5.35 -7.69
C GLU A 289 -42.61 3.90 -7.41
N THR A 290 -42.79 3.56 -6.13
CA THR A 290 -43.29 2.24 -5.78
C THR A 290 -44.64 2.16 -6.47
N THR A 291 -44.67 1.53 -7.65
CA THR A 291 -45.84 0.79 -8.08
C THR A 291 -45.93 -0.33 -7.06
N GLY A 292 -46.34 0.01 -5.83
CA GLY A 292 -46.80 -0.95 -4.86
C GLY A 292 -47.73 -1.86 -5.64
N PRO A 293 -47.69 -3.19 -5.38
CA PRO A 293 -48.46 -4.14 -6.15
C PRO A 293 -49.83 -3.52 -6.33
N LYS A 294 -50.17 -3.15 -7.58
CA LYS A 294 -51.52 -2.67 -7.87
C LYS A 294 -52.37 -3.70 -7.17
N ALA A 295 -53.07 -3.29 -6.11
CA ALA A 295 -54.02 -4.16 -5.48
C ALA A 295 -54.78 -4.73 -6.66
N TRP A 296 -54.73 -6.05 -6.82
CA TRP A 296 -55.57 -6.72 -7.79
C TRP A 296 -56.97 -6.43 -7.27
N SER A 297 -57.52 -5.26 -7.60
CA SER A 297 -58.94 -5.04 -7.64
C SER A 297 -59.36 -5.91 -8.81
N VAL A 298 -59.66 -7.16 -8.48
CA VAL A 298 -60.43 -8.05 -9.31
C VAL A 298 -61.73 -7.31 -9.58
N THR A 299 -61.74 -6.60 -10.71
CA THR A 299 -62.93 -6.02 -11.29
C THR A 299 -63.28 -7.00 -12.39
N THR A 300 -63.96 -8.08 -12.02
CA THR A 300 -64.93 -8.83 -12.83
C THR A 300 -65.35 -10.11 -12.12
N GLN A 301 -66.63 -10.41 -12.25
CA GLN A 301 -67.44 -11.32 -11.45
C GLN A 301 -67.55 -12.72 -12.08
N ASP A 302 -66.54 -13.16 -12.83
CA ASP A 302 -66.69 -14.31 -13.76
C ASP A 302 -65.88 -15.58 -13.41
N GLU A 303 -65.31 -15.70 -12.21
CA GLU A 303 -64.71 -16.96 -11.73
C GLU A 303 -65.34 -17.49 -10.43
N TRP A 304 -66.67 -17.32 -10.28
CA TRP A 304 -67.43 -17.83 -9.13
C TRP A 304 -68.38 -19.02 -9.46
N GLU A 305 -68.37 -19.58 -10.68
CA GLU A 305 -69.38 -20.59 -11.09
C GLU A 305 -68.88 -21.98 -11.52
N ASN A 306 -67.65 -22.41 -11.22
CA ASN A 306 -67.25 -23.79 -11.52
C ASN A 306 -66.40 -24.45 -10.42
N ASN A 307 -67.00 -24.75 -9.27
CA ASN A 307 -66.81 -26.03 -8.58
C ASN A 307 -67.75 -26.14 -7.37
N THR A 308 -69.01 -26.45 -7.64
CA THR A 308 -69.92 -27.04 -6.66
C THR A 308 -69.90 -28.57 -6.78
N ASP A 309 -70.00 -29.20 -5.60
CA ASP A 309 -70.31 -30.61 -5.32
C ASP A 309 -69.15 -31.61 -5.47
N SER A 310 -68.69 -32.28 -4.42
CA SER A 310 -69.50 -32.99 -3.42
C SER A 310 -69.05 -32.74 -1.98
N GLY A 311 -69.98 -32.28 -1.13
CA GLY A 311 -69.79 -32.19 0.31
C GLY A 311 -69.84 -33.54 1.02
N THR A 312 -69.36 -33.56 2.27
CA THR A 312 -70.19 -33.98 3.41
C THR A 312 -69.54 -33.66 4.77
N HIS A 313 -70.37 -33.05 5.62
CA HIS A 313 -70.41 -33.04 7.09
C HIS A 313 -69.38 -32.25 7.93
N TYR A 314 -69.94 -31.19 8.54
CA TYR A 314 -69.54 -30.60 9.82
C TYR A 314 -69.43 -31.64 10.95
N ASN A 315 -68.40 -31.51 11.79
CA ASN A 315 -68.57 -31.49 13.25
C ASN A 315 -67.38 -30.85 13.97
N ILE A 316 -67.73 -29.97 14.89
CA ILE A 316 -66.88 -29.37 15.92
C ILE A 316 -66.72 -30.41 17.04
N PHE A 317 -65.49 -30.70 17.47
CA PHE A 317 -65.02 -30.76 18.87
C PHE A 317 -63.72 -31.58 19.01
N SER A 318 -62.84 -31.03 19.84
CA SER A 318 -61.96 -31.69 20.82
C SER A 318 -60.86 -32.66 20.39
N GLU A 319 -59.70 -32.39 20.97
CA GLU A 319 -58.71 -33.32 21.51
C GLU A 319 -57.72 -34.02 20.56
N GLY A 320 -56.45 -33.64 20.75
CA GLY A 320 -55.36 -34.61 20.91
C GLY A 320 -54.23 -34.52 19.89
N LEU A 321 -53.09 -33.92 20.28
CA LEU A 321 -51.80 -34.57 20.07
C LEU A 321 -50.70 -34.04 21.04
N THR A 322 -50.52 -34.85 22.08
CA THR A 322 -49.26 -35.34 22.66
C THR A 322 -48.06 -34.40 22.86
N ILE A 323 -47.90 -34.01 24.12
CA ILE A 323 -46.67 -33.51 24.74
C ILE A 323 -45.64 -34.65 24.86
N GLY A 324 -44.38 -34.35 24.51
CA GLY A 324 -43.23 -35.20 24.77
C GLY A 324 -41.94 -34.40 25.00
N LYS A 325 -41.70 -34.02 26.28
CA LYS A 325 -40.43 -34.03 27.05
C LYS A 325 -39.16 -33.51 26.31
N HIS A 326 -38.45 -32.47 26.75
CA HIS A 326 -37.87 -32.27 28.10
C HIS A 326 -37.51 -30.79 28.36
N TRP A 327 -38.03 -30.23 29.45
CA TRP A 327 -37.37 -29.16 30.20
C TRP A 327 -37.14 -29.68 31.62
N ARG A 328 -35.96 -29.42 32.17
CA ARG A 328 -35.65 -29.67 33.59
C ARG A 328 -35.33 -28.32 34.24
N VAL A 329 -36.28 -27.84 35.04
CA VAL A 329 -36.10 -26.79 36.04
C VAL A 329 -36.30 -27.44 37.41
N LEU A 330 -35.38 -27.22 38.34
CA LEU A 330 -35.60 -27.26 39.79
C LEU A 330 -34.60 -26.24 40.37
N TRP A 331 -34.98 -25.09 40.94
CA TRP A 331 -35.81 -24.72 42.12
C TRP A 331 -34.90 -24.16 43.22
N ASN A 332 -35.29 -22.96 43.70
CA ASN A 332 -34.80 -22.22 44.86
C ASN A 332 -34.78 -23.06 46.15
N ASP A 333 -33.94 -22.73 47.13
CA ASP A 333 -34.27 -21.79 48.24
C ASP A 333 -33.07 -21.65 49.24
N PRO A 334 -33.12 -20.94 50.39
CA PRO A 334 -32.37 -19.69 50.58
C PRO A 334 -31.56 -19.62 51.91
N ASN A 335 -30.98 -18.43 52.18
CA ASN A 335 -30.55 -17.86 53.47
C ASN A 335 -29.09 -18.00 53.98
N LEU A 336 -28.64 -16.85 54.53
CA LEU A 336 -27.74 -16.62 55.69
C LEU A 336 -26.21 -16.57 55.49
N TYR A 337 -25.61 -15.36 55.37
CA TYR A 337 -25.05 -14.57 56.50
C TYR A 337 -24.22 -13.34 56.06
N HIS A 338 -24.48 -12.23 56.78
CA HIS A 338 -23.65 -11.08 57.19
C HIS A 338 -22.15 -10.94 56.82
N VAL A 339 -21.82 -9.72 56.35
CA VAL A 339 -20.85 -8.72 56.89
C VAL A 339 -19.32 -8.96 56.88
N SER A 340 -18.63 -7.91 56.38
CA SER A 340 -17.32 -7.37 56.80
C SER A 340 -16.03 -7.98 56.23
N GLY A 341 -15.22 -7.09 55.65
CA GLY A 341 -13.81 -6.96 56.04
C GLY A 341 -12.76 -7.40 55.03
N ASP A 342 -12.13 -6.40 54.43
CA ASP A 342 -10.68 -6.25 54.25
C ASP A 342 -9.78 -7.36 53.68
N LYS A 343 -8.93 -6.87 52.76
CA LYS A 343 -7.56 -7.32 52.42
C LYS A 343 -7.43 -8.66 51.70
N TYR A 344 -7.14 -8.57 50.39
CA TYR A 344 -6.07 -9.38 49.81
C TYR A 344 -5.15 -8.54 48.90
N ARG A 345 -3.86 -8.60 49.25
CA ARG A 345 -2.68 -8.24 48.46
C ARG A 345 -2.87 -8.56 46.98
N ARG A 346 -2.78 -7.53 46.12
CA ARG A 346 -2.43 -7.74 44.72
C ARG A 346 -0.92 -7.69 44.60
N ILE A 347 -0.33 -8.87 44.44
CA ILE A 347 1.05 -9.03 43.99
C ILE A 347 1.11 -8.44 42.57
N ILE A 348 1.94 -7.42 42.40
CA ILE A 348 2.34 -6.90 41.09
C ILE A 348 3.20 -7.98 40.46
N THR A 349 2.67 -8.67 39.46
CA THR A 349 3.45 -9.50 38.56
C THR A 349 3.66 -8.70 37.27
N LEU A 350 4.83 -8.07 37.17
CA LEU A 350 5.35 -7.54 35.91
C LEU A 350 5.63 -8.73 34.98
N PRO A 351 5.15 -8.77 33.73
CA PRO A 351 5.71 -9.65 32.74
C PRO A 351 7.02 -9.05 32.21
N ALA A 352 8.04 -9.89 32.29
CA ALA A 352 9.41 -9.66 31.90
C ALA A 352 9.60 -9.23 30.44
N ILE A 353 10.60 -8.36 30.27
CA ILE A 353 11.33 -8.09 29.03
C ILE A 353 11.85 -9.42 28.45
N PRO A 354 11.68 -9.69 27.14
CA PRO A 354 12.63 -10.52 26.41
C PRO A 354 13.57 -9.64 25.60
N LYS A 355 14.85 -9.91 25.85
CA LYS A 355 16.04 -9.46 25.13
C LYS A 355 15.89 -9.50 23.61
N ALA A 356 16.59 -8.54 23.00
CA ALA A 356 16.98 -8.49 21.61
C ALA A 356 17.37 -9.86 21.04
N ILE A 357 16.79 -10.22 19.91
CA ILE A 357 17.31 -11.21 18.98
C ILE A 357 17.55 -10.49 17.66
N GLU A 358 18.83 -10.44 17.34
CA GLU A 358 19.45 -10.00 16.10
C GLU A 358 19.05 -10.98 14.97
N TYR A 359 18.35 -10.50 13.94
CA TYR A 359 18.10 -11.32 12.74
C TYR A 359 19.22 -11.07 11.73
N ARG A 360 20.20 -11.98 11.74
CA ARG A 360 21.13 -12.21 10.63
C ARG A 360 20.40 -13.07 9.59
N TRP A 361 20.33 -12.62 8.34
CA TRP A 361 19.83 -13.41 7.23
C TRP A 361 20.96 -14.30 6.70
N ASP A 362 21.01 -15.55 7.16
CA ASP A 362 21.68 -16.65 6.49
C ASP A 362 20.76 -17.88 6.63
N THR A 363 20.13 -18.33 5.55
CA THR A 363 19.34 -19.57 5.57
C THR A 363 20.08 -20.67 4.81
N GLU A 364 20.75 -21.53 5.58
CA GLU A 364 21.09 -22.91 5.19
C GLU A 364 20.10 -23.84 5.91
N LEU A 365 19.17 -24.45 5.18
CA LEU A 365 18.11 -25.29 5.76
C LEU A 365 18.64 -26.72 6.00
N LYS A 366 18.94 -27.08 7.25
CA LYS A 366 19.18 -28.48 7.65
C LYS A 366 17.89 -29.11 8.17
N VAL A 367 17.38 -30.12 7.46
CA VAL A 367 16.23 -30.92 7.89
C VAL A 367 16.71 -32.08 8.76
N ASP A 368 16.26 -32.13 10.02
CA ASP A 368 16.56 -33.21 10.96
C ASP A 368 15.69 -34.45 10.67
N ARG A 369 16.31 -35.63 10.70
CA ARG A 369 15.67 -36.93 10.42
C ARG A 369 15.02 -37.46 11.70
N LYS A 370 13.79 -37.06 11.98
CA LYS A 370 12.83 -37.84 12.77
C LYS A 370 11.43 -37.34 12.46
N TRP A 371 10.50 -38.29 12.27
CA TRP A 371 9.09 -38.10 11.88
C TRP A 371 8.84 -37.93 10.37
N TRP A 372 8.97 -39.03 9.61
CA TRP A 372 8.40 -39.12 8.27
C TRP A 372 6.99 -39.74 8.36
N ASN A 373 5.97 -38.94 8.07
CA ASN A 373 4.61 -39.42 7.80
C ASN A 373 4.40 -39.45 6.27
N PRO A 374 4.20 -40.62 5.64
CA PRO A 374 4.14 -40.74 4.18
C PRO A 374 2.85 -40.19 3.55
N LYS A 375 1.99 -39.46 4.27
CA LYS A 375 0.72 -38.91 3.77
C LYS A 375 0.50 -37.40 3.95
N ALA A 376 1.51 -36.64 4.37
CA ALA A 376 1.38 -35.18 4.44
C ALA A 376 1.49 -34.55 3.03
N ARG A 377 0.38 -34.00 2.51
CA ARG A 377 0.38 -33.13 1.32
C ARG A 377 0.57 -31.68 1.79
N ILE A 378 1.73 -31.10 1.49
CA ILE A 378 1.97 -29.66 1.63
C ILE A 378 1.47 -29.00 0.35
N LYS A 379 0.50 -28.08 0.46
CA LYS A 379 0.01 -27.25 -0.65
C LYS A 379 0.72 -25.90 -0.55
N LEU A 380 1.69 -25.66 -1.43
CA LEU A 380 2.28 -24.32 -1.62
C LEU A 380 1.52 -23.64 -2.76
N LYS A 381 0.98 -22.45 -2.50
CA LYS A 381 0.32 -21.61 -3.50
C LYS A 381 1.42 -20.71 -4.11
N LEU A 382 1.92 -21.07 -5.27
CA LEU A 382 2.83 -20.24 -6.07
C LEU A 382 2.01 -19.55 -7.19
N SER A 383 2.32 -18.29 -7.47
CA SER A 383 1.53 -17.38 -8.31
C SER A 383 1.80 -17.50 -9.83
N SER A 384 2.37 -18.60 -10.30
CA SER A 384 2.43 -18.91 -11.74
C SER A 384 2.68 -20.40 -11.97
N GLU A 385 2.04 -20.97 -13.00
CA GLU A 385 2.18 -22.37 -13.40
C GLU A 385 3.59 -22.64 -13.97
N VAL A 386 4.37 -23.49 -13.30
CA VAL A 386 5.57 -24.12 -13.87
C VAL A 386 5.32 -25.62 -13.89
N GLU A 387 5.31 -26.20 -15.09
CA GLU A 387 5.16 -27.64 -15.28
C GLU A 387 6.49 -28.33 -15.00
N VAL A 388 6.54 -29.21 -13.99
CA VAL A 388 7.74 -29.99 -13.63
C VAL A 388 7.57 -31.43 -14.12
N THR A 389 8.25 -31.79 -15.20
CA THR A 389 8.36 -33.21 -15.61
C THR A 389 9.54 -33.85 -14.89
N THR A 390 9.29 -34.80 -13.99
CA THR A 390 10.36 -35.58 -13.37
C THR A 390 10.65 -36.84 -14.20
N LYS A 391 11.86 -36.94 -14.74
CA LYS A 391 12.40 -38.23 -15.22
C LYS A 391 13.29 -38.81 -14.12
N LYS A 392 13.00 -40.06 -13.76
CA LYS A 392 13.71 -40.80 -12.73
C LYS A 392 15.07 -41.24 -13.27
N THR A 393 16.15 -40.60 -12.82
CA THR A 393 17.52 -41.12 -12.96
C THR A 393 18.25 -41.06 -11.63
N THR A 394 18.94 -42.15 -11.35
CA THR A 394 19.59 -42.53 -10.11
C THR A 394 20.94 -41.83 -9.89
N TRP A 395 21.13 -41.38 -8.64
CA TRP A 395 22.37 -41.18 -7.88
C TRP A 395 23.26 -39.95 -8.18
N ASP A 396 23.60 -39.31 -7.05
CA ASP A 396 24.68 -38.38 -6.70
C ASP A 396 24.61 -36.88 -7.07
N HIS A 397 24.77 -36.09 -5.99
CA HIS A 397 25.11 -34.67 -5.82
C HIS A 397 24.76 -33.69 -6.95
N HIS A 398 23.83 -32.76 -6.69
CA HIS A 398 23.60 -31.60 -7.55
C HIS A 398 23.54 -30.30 -6.73
N THR A 399 24.47 -29.39 -7.03
CA THR A 399 24.39 -27.96 -6.75
C THR A 399 23.54 -27.33 -7.86
N ILE A 400 22.46 -26.62 -7.52
CA ILE A 400 21.67 -25.87 -8.49
C ILE A 400 22.27 -24.46 -8.59
N GLN A 401 22.89 -24.13 -9.71
CA GLN A 401 23.18 -22.75 -10.07
C GLN A 401 22.07 -22.23 -10.99
N PHE A 402 21.51 -21.07 -10.65
CA PHE A 402 20.66 -20.31 -11.56
C PHE A 402 21.57 -19.44 -12.41
N THR A 403 21.57 -19.67 -13.72
CA THR A 403 22.19 -18.78 -14.69
C THR A 403 21.07 -18.25 -15.58
N GLU A 404 20.70 -16.99 -15.41
CA GLU A 404 19.92 -16.30 -16.43
C GLU A 404 20.81 -16.15 -17.68
N THR A 405 20.35 -16.70 -18.80
CA THR A 405 20.90 -16.36 -20.12
C THR A 405 19.74 -16.11 -21.09
N PRO A 406 19.70 -14.94 -21.76
CA PRO A 406 18.73 -14.70 -22.80
C PRO A 406 19.20 -15.33 -24.11
N SER A 407 18.26 -15.93 -24.84
CA SER A 407 18.34 -16.41 -26.22
C SER A 407 19.17 -17.68 -26.48
N LYS A 408 18.47 -18.78 -26.80
CA LYS A 408 18.87 -19.75 -27.84
C LYS A 408 17.66 -20.54 -28.33
N ARG A 409 17.47 -20.52 -29.65
CA ARG A 409 16.56 -21.41 -30.40
C ARG A 409 17.34 -22.67 -30.73
N ASP A 410 16.86 -23.83 -30.29
CA ASP A 410 17.38 -25.12 -30.74
C ASP A 410 16.35 -25.79 -31.67
N ILE A 411 16.79 -26.11 -32.88
CA ILE A 411 16.05 -26.87 -33.90
C ILE A 411 16.58 -28.31 -33.85
N PHE A 412 15.69 -29.29 -33.69
CA PHE A 412 15.99 -30.70 -33.92
C PHE A 412 15.28 -31.19 -35.18
N LEU A 413 16.04 -31.73 -36.14
CA LEU A 413 15.52 -32.45 -37.31
C LEU A 413 15.87 -33.93 -37.21
N ARG A 414 14.84 -34.80 -37.22
CA ARG A 414 14.96 -36.19 -37.73
C ARG A 414 13.59 -36.81 -38.01
N GLY A 415 13.36 -37.20 -39.27
CA GLY A 415 12.45 -38.28 -39.71
C GLY A 415 10.95 -37.97 -39.85
N ASP A 416 10.53 -37.65 -41.07
CA ASP A 416 9.22 -37.92 -41.73
C ASP A 416 7.92 -37.89 -40.92
N THR A 417 7.80 -37.02 -39.91
CA THR A 417 6.51 -36.60 -39.36
C THR A 417 6.65 -35.23 -38.71
N LEU A 418 6.07 -34.19 -39.33
CA LEU A 418 5.99 -32.86 -38.74
C LEU A 418 4.99 -32.89 -37.59
N PHE A 419 5.46 -33.04 -36.35
CA PHE A 419 4.70 -32.66 -35.17
C PHE A 419 4.91 -31.16 -34.94
N GLY A 420 3.85 -30.37 -35.14
CA GLY A 420 3.84 -28.96 -34.74
C GLY A 420 4.08 -28.86 -33.23
N LEU A 421 5.02 -28.01 -32.84
CA LEU A 421 5.27 -27.67 -31.45
C LEU A 421 4.13 -26.74 -30.99
N ASP A 422 3.27 -27.22 -30.08
CA ASP A 422 2.17 -26.43 -29.54
C ASP A 422 2.69 -25.54 -28.40
N THR A 423 3.12 -24.32 -28.73
CA THR A 423 3.40 -23.27 -27.74
C THR A 423 2.50 -22.07 -28.00
N ALA A 424 1.20 -22.25 -27.75
CA ALA A 424 0.26 -21.13 -27.64
C ALA A 424 0.41 -20.47 -26.26
N THR A 425 1.29 -19.48 -26.12
CA THR A 425 1.29 -18.55 -24.99
C THR A 425 0.30 -17.42 -25.30
N GLY A 426 -0.94 -17.56 -24.84
CA GLY A 426 -1.89 -16.44 -24.81
C GLY A 426 -1.63 -15.58 -23.59
N TYR A 427 -1.39 -14.28 -23.78
CA TYR A 427 -1.36 -13.28 -22.71
C TYR A 427 -2.67 -12.50 -22.71
N THR A 428 -3.27 -12.32 -21.53
CA THR A 428 -4.46 -11.48 -21.31
C THR A 428 -4.05 -10.14 -20.73
N GLN A 429 -4.34 -9.05 -21.43
CA GLN A 429 -4.22 -7.69 -20.90
C GLN A 429 -5.37 -6.86 -21.47
N ASN A 430 -6.15 -6.20 -20.62
CA ASN A 430 -7.22 -5.26 -21.00
C ASN A 430 -8.27 -5.82 -21.99
N ASN A 431 -8.83 -7.00 -21.74
CA ASN A 431 -9.84 -7.66 -22.60
C ASN A 431 -9.36 -7.97 -24.03
N VAL A 432 -8.04 -8.03 -24.23
CA VAL A 432 -7.40 -8.39 -25.50
C VAL A 432 -6.62 -9.70 -25.31
N ILE A 433 -6.80 -10.65 -26.23
CA ILE A 433 -5.95 -11.84 -26.36
C ILE A 433 -5.10 -11.70 -27.60
N THR A 434 -3.85 -12.16 -27.58
CA THR A 434 -3.06 -12.41 -28.80
C THR A 434 -2.50 -13.83 -28.81
N GLY A 435 -2.52 -14.52 -29.96
CA GLY A 435 -1.94 -15.86 -30.14
C GLY A 435 -1.27 -16.04 -31.50
N TYR A 436 -0.39 -17.06 -31.63
CA TYR A 436 0.37 -17.42 -32.84
C TYR A 436 0.18 -18.90 -33.16
N VAL A 437 -0.02 -19.28 -34.43
CA VAL A 437 -0.31 -20.69 -34.79
C VAL A 437 0.28 -21.11 -36.15
N TYR A 438 1.18 -22.09 -36.17
CA TYR A 438 1.71 -22.69 -37.42
C TYR A 438 1.17 -24.11 -37.63
N TYR A 439 0.31 -24.32 -38.63
CA TYR A 439 -0.15 -25.65 -39.08
C TYR A 439 -0.04 -25.77 -40.59
N THR A 440 -0.09 -26.99 -41.12
CA THR A 440 0.03 -27.25 -42.57
C THR A 440 -1.15 -28.05 -43.17
N ASN A 441 -2.00 -28.67 -42.34
CA ASN A 441 -3.34 -29.20 -42.69
C ASN A 441 -4.02 -29.70 -41.41
N GLY A 442 -5.31 -29.42 -41.19
CA GLY A 442 -6.04 -29.90 -40.00
C GLY A 442 -6.87 -28.83 -39.28
N GLY A 443 -7.45 -29.20 -38.14
CA GLY A 443 -8.21 -28.29 -37.27
C GLY A 443 -7.43 -27.94 -36.01
N TRP A 444 -7.51 -26.69 -35.59
CA TRP A 444 -7.00 -26.20 -34.31
C TRP A 444 -8.12 -25.49 -33.55
N ILE A 445 -8.13 -25.65 -32.23
CA ILE A 445 -9.09 -25.00 -31.33
C ILE A 445 -8.28 -24.31 -30.23
N SER A 446 -8.58 -23.04 -29.95
CA SER A 446 -7.95 -22.29 -28.87
C SER A 446 -8.34 -22.87 -27.50
N LYS A 447 -7.58 -22.53 -26.46
CA LYS A 447 -8.11 -22.66 -25.09
C LYS A 447 -9.38 -21.81 -24.94
N VAL A 448 -10.26 -22.21 -24.02
CA VAL A 448 -11.40 -21.39 -23.60
C VAL A 448 -10.85 -20.11 -22.99
N TRP A 449 -11.30 -18.97 -23.50
CA TRP A 449 -10.94 -17.67 -22.98
C TRP A 449 -11.99 -17.19 -22.01
N ASN A 450 -11.59 -17.05 -20.75
CA ASN A 450 -12.38 -16.46 -19.70
C ASN A 450 -11.73 -15.13 -19.26
N PRO A 451 -12.23 -13.97 -19.71
CA PRO A 451 -11.77 -12.67 -19.23
C PRO A 451 -12.18 -12.35 -17.79
N ARG A 452 -12.85 -13.29 -17.09
CA ARG A 452 -13.37 -13.16 -15.72
C ARG A 452 -14.30 -11.97 -15.57
N LEU A 453 -15.15 -11.78 -16.58
CA LEU A 453 -16.13 -10.72 -16.56
C LEU A 453 -17.31 -11.16 -15.69
N THR A 454 -17.77 -10.27 -14.81
CA THR A 454 -18.99 -10.46 -14.01
C THR A 454 -20.26 -10.32 -14.83
N ARG A 455 -20.15 -9.79 -16.06
CA ARG A 455 -21.26 -9.59 -17.00
C ARG A 455 -20.92 -10.20 -18.36
N PRO A 456 -21.93 -10.64 -19.12
CA PRO A 456 -21.71 -11.09 -20.48
C PRO A 456 -21.16 -9.92 -21.32
N ALA A 457 -20.24 -10.24 -22.20
CA ALA A 457 -19.62 -9.29 -23.10
C ALA A 457 -19.96 -9.64 -24.55
N GLN A 458 -19.78 -8.67 -25.42
CA GLN A 458 -19.91 -8.84 -26.85
C GLN A 458 -18.54 -8.71 -27.52
N ILE A 459 -18.34 -9.45 -28.61
CA ILE A 459 -17.11 -9.35 -29.38
C ILE A 459 -17.07 -7.97 -30.05
N GLN A 460 -16.04 -7.20 -29.72
CA GLN A 460 -15.79 -5.91 -30.35
C GLN A 460 -15.11 -6.09 -31.71
N SER A 461 -14.06 -6.91 -31.75
CA SER A 461 -13.32 -7.21 -32.99
C SER A 461 -12.51 -8.50 -32.85
N LEU A 462 -12.33 -9.20 -33.97
CA LEU A 462 -11.41 -10.32 -34.12
C LEU A 462 -10.52 -10.09 -35.33
N ASN A 463 -9.25 -9.80 -35.08
CA ASN A 463 -8.25 -9.61 -36.12
C ASN A 463 -7.46 -10.89 -36.32
N VAL A 464 -7.26 -11.34 -37.55
CA VAL A 464 -6.51 -12.56 -37.88
C VAL A 464 -5.59 -12.31 -39.06
N THR A 465 -4.30 -12.58 -38.89
CA THR A 465 -3.34 -12.56 -40.00
C THR A 465 -3.09 -13.98 -40.47
N THR A 466 -3.27 -14.24 -41.76
CA THR A 466 -3.06 -15.56 -42.36
C THR A 466 -2.05 -15.50 -43.50
N SER A 467 -1.46 -16.66 -43.81
CA SER A 467 -0.73 -16.90 -45.05
C SER A 467 -1.45 -18.01 -45.80
N ILE A 468 -2.06 -17.67 -46.93
CA ILE A 468 -2.88 -18.56 -47.75
C ILE A 468 -2.38 -18.49 -49.19
N GLY A 469 -1.96 -19.63 -49.68
CA GLY A 469 -1.50 -19.91 -51.03
C GLY A 469 -2.61 -20.14 -52.05
N ASN A 470 -2.20 -20.39 -53.29
CA ASN A 470 -3.13 -20.88 -54.31
C ASN A 470 -3.60 -22.28 -53.90
N PHE A 471 -4.89 -22.56 -54.07
CA PHE A 471 -5.51 -23.83 -53.67
C PHE A 471 -5.50 -24.10 -52.16
N GLU A 472 -5.36 -23.09 -51.33
CA GLU A 472 -5.47 -23.22 -49.87
C GLU A 472 -6.71 -22.49 -49.34
N ILE A 473 -7.32 -23.03 -48.28
CA ILE A 473 -8.49 -22.44 -47.63
C ILE A 473 -8.31 -22.51 -46.11
N ILE A 474 -8.56 -21.39 -45.44
CA ILE A 474 -8.71 -21.31 -43.98
C ILE A 474 -10.14 -20.86 -43.67
N TYR A 475 -10.80 -21.62 -42.81
CA TYR A 475 -12.08 -21.23 -42.24
C TYR A 475 -12.01 -21.14 -40.72
N LEU A 476 -12.80 -20.23 -40.18
CA LEU A 476 -12.80 -19.81 -38.80
C LEU A 476 -14.22 -19.99 -38.22
N GLU A 477 -14.32 -20.61 -37.05
CA GLU A 477 -15.55 -20.68 -36.25
C GLU A 477 -15.24 -20.03 -34.89
N VAL A 478 -16.13 -19.17 -34.39
CA VAL A 478 -16.04 -18.60 -33.05
C VAL A 478 -17.15 -19.20 -32.19
N GLY A 479 -16.80 -19.69 -31.01
CA GLY A 479 -17.71 -20.20 -30.00
C GLY A 479 -17.91 -19.18 -28.87
N VAL A 480 -19.11 -19.14 -28.31
CA VAL A 480 -19.44 -18.37 -27.09
C VAL A 480 -20.20 -19.25 -26.11
N ASP A 481 -19.85 -19.12 -24.84
CA ASP A 481 -20.55 -19.65 -23.68
C ASP A 481 -21.35 -18.50 -23.04
N THR A 482 -22.66 -18.65 -23.03
CA THR A 482 -23.62 -17.61 -22.60
C THR A 482 -24.01 -17.73 -21.13
N ASN A 483 -23.63 -18.82 -20.47
CA ASN A 483 -24.07 -19.13 -19.11
C ASN A 483 -22.91 -19.25 -18.09
N GLY A 484 -21.66 -19.29 -18.55
CA GLY A 484 -20.45 -19.31 -17.74
C GLY A 484 -20.02 -20.70 -17.25
N ASP A 485 -20.57 -21.79 -17.78
CA ASP A 485 -20.24 -23.17 -17.40
C ASP A 485 -19.00 -23.74 -18.11
N GLU A 486 -18.31 -22.92 -18.90
CA GLU A 486 -17.15 -23.26 -19.72
C GLU A 486 -17.47 -24.21 -20.89
N VAL A 487 -18.75 -24.36 -21.25
CA VAL A 487 -19.21 -25.10 -22.44
C VAL A 487 -19.75 -24.11 -23.48
N MET A 488 -19.22 -24.17 -24.72
CA MET A 488 -19.65 -23.28 -25.79
C MET A 488 -21.09 -23.61 -26.21
N ASP A 489 -22.03 -22.74 -25.87
CA ASP A 489 -23.47 -22.83 -26.21
C ASP A 489 -23.73 -22.61 -27.71
N TYR A 490 -23.01 -21.66 -28.31
CA TYR A 490 -23.19 -21.26 -29.71
C TYR A 490 -21.86 -21.23 -30.45
N TRP A 491 -21.90 -21.58 -31.75
CA TRP A 491 -20.78 -21.44 -32.67
C TRP A 491 -21.24 -20.69 -33.92
N THR A 492 -20.36 -19.84 -34.48
CA THR A 492 -20.64 -19.18 -35.76
C THR A 492 -20.68 -20.19 -36.90
N SER A 493 -21.32 -19.79 -38.00
CA SER A 493 -21.05 -20.44 -39.28
C SER A 493 -19.58 -20.27 -39.68
N PRO A 494 -18.99 -21.19 -40.46
CA PRO A 494 -17.62 -21.05 -40.94
C PRO A 494 -17.40 -19.74 -41.72
N LEU A 495 -16.45 -18.93 -41.25
CA LEU A 495 -16.02 -17.68 -41.87
C LEU A 495 -14.76 -17.92 -42.70
N TYR A 496 -14.77 -17.53 -43.96
CA TYR A 496 -13.60 -17.70 -44.85
C TYR A 496 -12.61 -16.56 -44.65
N LEU A 497 -11.34 -16.91 -44.47
CA LEU A 497 -10.26 -15.93 -44.36
C LEU A 497 -9.52 -15.78 -45.69
N HIS A 498 -9.04 -14.57 -45.96
CA HIS A 498 -8.21 -14.23 -47.10
C HIS A 498 -6.74 -14.15 -46.70
N ASN A 499 -5.84 -14.37 -47.65
CA ASN A 499 -4.40 -14.19 -47.44
C ASN A 499 -4.09 -12.78 -46.92
N GLY A 500 -3.27 -12.68 -45.89
CA GLY A 500 -2.96 -11.41 -45.22
C GLY A 500 -3.88 -11.11 -44.02
N PHE A 501 -4.18 -9.83 -43.81
CA PHE A 501 -4.90 -9.36 -42.62
C PHE A 501 -6.42 -9.41 -42.82
N ASN A 502 -7.11 -10.01 -41.86
CA ASN A 502 -8.57 -10.12 -41.80
C ASN A 502 -9.05 -9.42 -40.53
N SER A 503 -10.03 -8.53 -40.64
CA SER A 503 -10.63 -7.83 -39.51
C SER A 503 -12.12 -8.13 -39.48
N LEU A 504 -12.54 -8.92 -38.51
CA LEU A 504 -13.93 -9.31 -38.30
C LEU A 504 -14.54 -8.47 -37.17
N THR A 505 -15.74 -7.98 -37.38
CA THR A 505 -16.53 -7.20 -36.43
C THR A 505 -17.66 -8.03 -35.84
N LEU A 506 -18.41 -7.45 -34.91
CA LEU A 506 -19.62 -8.07 -34.36
C LEU A 506 -20.60 -8.51 -35.47
N TYR A 507 -20.73 -7.74 -36.54
CA TYR A 507 -21.64 -8.04 -37.65
C TYR A 507 -21.22 -9.29 -38.44
N ASP A 508 -19.91 -9.54 -38.54
CA ASP A 508 -19.38 -10.69 -39.28
C ASP A 508 -19.51 -11.99 -38.46
N ILE A 509 -19.38 -11.88 -37.13
CA ILE A 509 -19.39 -13.02 -36.21
C ILE A 509 -20.84 -13.38 -35.82
N ASN A 510 -21.69 -12.39 -35.53
CA ASN A 510 -23.10 -12.57 -35.19
C ASN A 510 -23.36 -13.64 -34.11
N LEU A 511 -22.67 -13.52 -32.98
CA LEU A 511 -22.90 -14.34 -31.78
C LEU A 511 -23.66 -13.55 -30.71
N PRO A 512 -24.43 -14.25 -29.85
CA PRO A 512 -24.95 -13.64 -28.62
C PRO A 512 -23.81 -13.25 -27.68
N GLU A 513 -24.15 -12.45 -26.67
CA GLU A 513 -23.24 -12.08 -25.59
C GLU A 513 -22.92 -13.28 -24.71
N GLY A 514 -21.73 -13.32 -24.12
CA GLY A 514 -21.36 -14.42 -23.23
C GLY A 514 -20.19 -14.12 -22.31
N TYR A 515 -19.82 -15.12 -21.52
CA TYR A 515 -18.82 -15.01 -20.45
C TYR A 515 -17.45 -15.55 -20.89
N THR A 516 -17.44 -16.56 -21.76
CA THR A 516 -16.21 -17.15 -22.30
C THR A 516 -16.32 -17.39 -23.81
N TRP A 517 -15.19 -17.41 -24.51
CA TRP A 517 -15.15 -17.62 -25.97
C TRP A 517 -14.07 -18.62 -26.36
N GLN A 518 -14.26 -19.27 -27.50
CA GLN A 518 -13.28 -20.18 -28.08
C GLN A 518 -13.18 -19.96 -29.59
N ILE A 519 -11.98 -20.09 -30.15
CA ILE A 519 -11.75 -19.87 -31.58
C ILE A 519 -11.28 -21.17 -32.20
N LYS A 520 -11.86 -21.54 -33.34
CA LYS A 520 -11.52 -22.75 -34.07
C LYS A 520 -11.14 -22.43 -35.51
N PHE A 521 -9.92 -22.77 -35.89
CA PHE A 521 -9.45 -22.69 -37.26
C PHE A 521 -9.46 -24.08 -37.89
N LYS A 522 -9.83 -24.15 -39.16
CA LYS A 522 -9.65 -25.36 -39.95
C LYS A 522 -8.99 -24.98 -41.27
N LEU A 523 -7.90 -25.66 -41.57
CA LEU A 523 -6.99 -25.35 -42.66
C LEU A 523 -7.02 -26.52 -43.64
N LYS A 524 -7.18 -26.22 -44.93
CA LYS A 524 -7.34 -27.22 -45.99
C LYS A 524 -6.53 -26.84 -47.22
N THR A 525 -5.66 -27.75 -47.67
CA THR A 525 -5.15 -27.71 -49.05
C THR A 525 -6.16 -28.40 -49.98
N THR A 526 -6.48 -27.75 -51.09
CA THR A 526 -7.48 -28.21 -52.08
C THR A 526 -6.84 -28.88 -53.30
N ASP A 527 -5.56 -28.61 -53.57
CA ASP A 527 -4.73 -29.40 -54.49
C ASP A 527 -3.84 -30.36 -53.68
N PRO A 528 -4.02 -31.69 -53.78
CA PRO A 528 -3.19 -32.66 -53.09
C PRO A 528 -1.73 -32.72 -53.60
N ASN A 529 -1.41 -32.07 -54.73
CA ASN A 529 -0.06 -32.01 -55.28
C ASN A 529 0.72 -30.76 -54.89
N ASP A 530 0.09 -29.79 -54.20
CA ASP A 530 0.79 -28.61 -53.71
C ASP A 530 1.60 -28.95 -52.46
N LEU A 531 2.93 -29.02 -52.66
CA LEU A 531 3.92 -29.25 -51.62
C LEU A 531 4.76 -27.98 -51.32
N SER A 532 4.44 -26.86 -51.97
CA SER A 532 5.30 -25.67 -51.99
C SER A 532 5.09 -24.74 -50.78
N HIS A 533 3.92 -24.82 -50.16
CA HIS A 533 3.49 -24.06 -48.99
C HIS A 533 2.31 -24.75 -48.33
N ALA A 534 1.96 -24.31 -47.12
CA ALA A 534 0.79 -24.78 -46.44
C ALA A 534 0.09 -23.61 -45.74
N PRO A 535 -1.25 -23.63 -45.64
CA PRO A 535 -1.99 -22.51 -45.07
C PRO A 535 -1.64 -22.35 -43.60
N SER A 536 -1.43 -21.11 -43.13
CA SER A 536 -1.10 -20.84 -41.73
C SER A 536 -1.77 -19.59 -41.16
N VAL A 537 -1.93 -19.57 -39.83
CA VAL A 537 -2.50 -18.42 -39.08
C VAL A 537 -1.39 -17.77 -38.27
N VAL A 538 -0.78 -16.73 -38.84
CA VAL A 538 0.38 -16.05 -38.26
C VAL A 538 0.03 -15.51 -36.87
N ASN A 539 -1.08 -14.78 -36.74
CA ASN A 539 -1.56 -14.30 -35.45
C ASN A 539 -3.08 -14.11 -35.43
N TYR A 540 -3.64 -14.01 -34.23
CA TYR A 540 -4.99 -13.51 -34.04
C TYR A 540 -5.10 -12.66 -32.77
N THR A 541 -6.05 -11.74 -32.76
CA THR A 541 -6.39 -10.88 -31.63
C THR A 541 -7.90 -10.76 -31.46
N LEU A 542 -8.43 -11.27 -30.34
CA LEU A 542 -9.83 -11.12 -29.96
C LEU A 542 -9.97 -10.00 -28.93
N LYS A 543 -10.88 -9.06 -29.18
CA LYS A 543 -11.28 -8.01 -28.24
C LYS A 543 -12.75 -8.14 -27.93
N VAL A 544 -13.10 -8.13 -26.64
CA VAL A 544 -14.49 -8.01 -26.19
C VAL A 544 -14.68 -6.68 -25.47
N LYS A 545 -15.91 -6.17 -25.57
CA LYS A 545 -16.38 -5.09 -24.71
C LYS A 545 -17.53 -5.64 -23.86
N PRO A 546 -17.60 -5.34 -22.55
CA PRO A 546 -18.79 -5.61 -21.76
C PRO A 546 -20.03 -5.14 -22.51
N SER A 547 -21.15 -5.86 -22.40
CA SER A 547 -22.39 -5.35 -22.99
C SER A 547 -22.67 -3.95 -22.44
N GLU A 548 -23.24 -3.09 -23.30
CA GLU A 548 -23.61 -1.75 -22.86
C GLU A 548 -24.57 -1.90 -21.67
N THR A 549 -24.26 -1.19 -20.58
CA THR A 549 -25.01 -1.22 -19.33
C THR A 549 -26.50 -1.20 -19.67
N PRO A 550 -27.30 -2.19 -19.21
CA PRO A 550 -28.73 -2.09 -19.40
C PRO A 550 -29.20 -0.76 -18.82
N SER A 551 -30.18 -0.17 -19.49
CA SER A 551 -30.76 1.13 -19.18
C SER A 551 -31.60 1.07 -17.89
N GLY A 552 -30.99 0.62 -16.80
CA GLY A 552 -31.53 0.67 -15.45
C GLY A 552 -31.10 1.97 -14.77
N PRO A 553 -31.88 2.43 -13.78
CA PRO A 553 -31.46 3.54 -12.94
C PRO A 553 -30.14 3.22 -12.24
N ASN A 554 -29.19 4.14 -12.36
CA ASN A 554 -27.87 4.02 -11.76
C ASN A 554 -28.01 3.98 -10.24
N ALA A 555 -27.39 2.97 -9.62
CA ALA A 555 -27.29 2.85 -8.18
C ALA A 555 -25.83 2.64 -7.78
N ARG A 556 -25.46 3.14 -6.60
CA ARG A 556 -24.10 3.09 -6.09
C ARG A 556 -24.12 2.61 -4.65
N ALA A 557 -23.17 1.75 -4.30
CA ALA A 557 -22.96 1.29 -2.94
C ALA A 557 -21.57 1.71 -2.48
N TYR A 558 -21.50 2.31 -1.30
CA TYR A 558 -20.28 2.76 -0.68
C TYR A 558 -20.04 1.94 0.58
N ASP A 559 -18.79 1.54 0.78
CA ASP A 559 -18.26 1.11 2.06
C ASP A 559 -17.31 2.20 2.56
N ILE A 560 -17.68 2.81 3.69
CA ILE A 560 -16.97 3.92 4.32
C ILE A 560 -16.28 3.50 5.63
N GLN A 561 -16.26 2.20 5.96
CA GLN A 561 -15.80 1.72 7.25
C GLN A 561 -14.34 2.09 7.53
N SER A 562 -13.47 2.07 6.51
CA SER A 562 -12.07 2.47 6.67
C SER A 562 -11.92 3.93 7.07
N PHE A 563 -12.74 4.82 6.48
CA PHE A 563 -12.78 6.23 6.85
C PHE A 563 -13.32 6.41 8.28
N VAL A 564 -14.44 5.75 8.60
CA VAL A 564 -15.05 5.73 9.94
C VAL A 564 -14.04 5.31 11.01
N SER A 565 -13.31 4.20 10.77
CA SER A 565 -12.30 3.72 11.71
C SER A 565 -11.16 4.72 11.89
N CYS A 566 -10.75 5.45 10.85
CA CYS A 566 -9.74 6.50 11.00
C CYS A 566 -10.28 7.69 11.81
N LEU A 567 -11.56 8.06 11.69
CA LEU A 567 -12.18 9.09 12.52
C LEU A 567 -12.24 8.70 14.00
N GLU A 568 -12.77 7.51 14.31
CA GLU A 568 -12.96 7.04 15.69
C GLU A 568 -11.62 6.91 16.44
N ASN A 569 -10.58 6.48 15.73
CA ASN A 569 -9.24 6.35 16.30
C ASN A 569 -8.42 7.65 16.30
N GLY A 570 -8.95 8.75 15.74
CA GLY A 570 -8.27 10.03 15.63
C GLY A 570 -6.99 9.95 14.79
N TYR A 571 -7.02 9.16 13.72
CA TYR A 571 -5.90 9.02 12.78
C TYR A 571 -5.83 10.20 11.81
N TYR A 572 -4.65 10.38 11.23
CA TYR A 572 -4.31 11.49 10.36
C TYR A 572 -4.22 11.05 8.90
N PHE A 573 -4.58 11.98 8.01
CA PHE A 573 -4.40 11.91 6.57
C PHE A 573 -3.35 12.93 6.14
N GLY A 574 -2.54 12.53 5.16
CA GLY A 574 -1.57 13.37 4.48
C GLY A 574 -2.16 13.98 3.22
N LEU A 575 -2.30 15.31 3.18
CA LEU A 575 -2.93 16.04 2.07
C LEU A 575 -2.07 17.21 1.58
N TYR A 576 -2.13 17.57 0.30
CA TYR A 576 -1.30 18.65 -0.26
C TYR A 576 -1.69 20.05 0.22
N ASN A 577 -2.94 20.27 0.58
CA ASN A 577 -3.46 21.62 0.88
C ASN A 577 -3.67 21.87 2.37
N ALA A 578 -3.00 21.10 3.23
CA ALA A 578 -3.19 21.14 4.67
C ALA A 578 -1.91 21.59 5.39
N PRO A 579 -2.02 22.18 6.59
CA PRO A 579 -0.83 22.56 7.36
C PRO A 579 0.06 21.36 7.68
N SER A 580 1.36 21.52 7.41
CA SER A 580 2.38 20.54 7.78
C SER A 580 2.64 20.51 9.29
N PHE A 581 3.39 19.50 9.74
CA PHE A 581 3.86 19.45 11.12
C PHE A 581 4.61 20.73 11.56
N PHE A 582 5.35 21.36 10.64
CA PHE A 582 6.15 22.54 10.96
C PHE A 582 5.27 23.77 11.15
N GLU A 583 4.27 23.94 10.29
CA GLU A 583 3.25 24.98 10.43
C GLU A 583 2.43 24.81 11.72
N ARG A 584 2.16 23.57 12.14
CA ARG A 584 1.51 23.25 13.42
C ARG A 584 2.36 23.63 14.64
N LEU A 585 3.69 23.52 14.56
CA LEU A 585 4.60 24.02 15.60
C LEU A 585 4.65 25.56 15.64
N GLU A 586 4.46 26.21 14.50
CA GLU A 586 4.43 27.68 14.36
C GLU A 586 3.05 28.29 14.67
N GLY A 587 1.98 27.49 14.70
CA GLY A 587 0.60 27.98 14.75
C GLY A 587 0.20 28.82 13.53
N ASN A 588 1.02 28.82 12.48
CA ASN A 588 0.89 29.69 11.30
C ASN A 588 0.47 28.87 10.08
N PHE A 589 -0.77 29.08 9.63
CA PHE A 589 -1.39 28.35 8.53
C PHE A 589 -1.57 29.22 7.28
N ASP A 590 -0.73 30.25 7.12
CA ASP A 590 -0.70 31.07 5.91
C ASP A 590 -0.29 30.22 4.69
N PRO A 591 -1.09 30.17 3.61
CA PRO A 591 -0.75 29.45 2.39
C PRO A 591 0.60 29.80 1.76
N ALA A 592 1.14 31.00 1.99
CA ALA A 592 2.47 31.39 1.54
C ALA A 592 3.57 30.61 2.30
N VAL A 593 3.40 30.44 3.62
CA VAL A 593 4.30 29.64 4.46
C VAL A 593 4.23 28.17 4.07
N HIS A 594 3.02 27.67 3.83
CA HIS A 594 2.82 26.30 3.36
C HIS A 594 3.63 26.03 2.08
N ARG A 595 3.54 26.94 1.10
CA ARG A 595 4.27 26.82 -0.17
C ARG A 595 5.78 26.81 0.02
N GLU A 596 6.32 27.63 0.93
CA GLU A 596 7.76 27.61 1.25
C GLU A 596 8.21 26.23 1.77
N TYR A 597 7.41 25.61 2.64
CA TYR A 597 7.69 24.28 3.16
C TYR A 597 7.50 23.18 2.12
N GLU A 598 6.48 23.29 1.27
CA GLU A 598 6.24 22.37 0.17
C GLU A 598 7.39 22.41 -0.84
N GLU A 599 7.85 23.59 -1.24
CA GLU A 599 9.02 23.75 -2.11
C GLU A 599 10.30 23.16 -1.49
N LEU A 600 10.50 23.37 -0.18
CA LEU A 600 11.62 22.78 0.55
C LEU A 600 11.51 21.25 0.60
N ALA A 601 10.32 20.70 0.83
CA ALA A 601 10.06 19.27 0.84
C ALA A 601 10.26 18.65 -0.53
N ASN A 602 9.75 19.26 -1.60
CA ASN A 602 9.89 18.77 -2.97
C ASN A 602 11.38 18.67 -3.37
N ARG A 603 12.17 19.73 -3.11
CA ARG A 603 13.62 19.69 -3.32
C ARG A 603 14.30 18.58 -2.52
N THR A 604 13.83 18.36 -1.30
CA THR A 604 14.37 17.33 -0.40
C THR A 604 14.02 15.91 -0.88
N GLN A 605 12.78 15.69 -1.31
CA GLN A 605 12.33 14.43 -1.88
C GLN A 605 13.07 14.09 -3.18
N ASP A 606 13.30 15.08 -4.05
CA ASP A 606 14.09 14.93 -5.28
C ASP A 606 15.55 14.58 -4.96
N LEU A 607 16.16 15.27 -4.00
CA LEU A 607 17.53 15.01 -3.56
C LEU A 607 17.68 13.59 -2.98
N LEU A 608 16.65 13.07 -2.32
CA LEU A 608 16.65 11.73 -1.74
C LEU A 608 16.17 10.64 -2.71
N GLY A 609 15.69 11.01 -3.90
CA GLY A 609 15.15 10.08 -4.89
C GLY A 609 13.87 9.38 -4.42
N VAL A 610 13.06 10.06 -3.60
CA VAL A 610 11.78 9.55 -3.07
C VAL A 610 10.60 9.93 -3.97
N SER A 611 10.75 11.01 -4.76
CA SER A 611 9.77 11.38 -5.78
C SER A 611 9.72 10.34 -6.91
N THR A 612 8.51 10.01 -7.37
CA THR A 612 8.28 9.03 -8.46
C THR A 612 7.55 9.73 -9.59
N ASP A 613 8.11 9.70 -10.81
CA ASP A 613 7.53 10.32 -12.01
C ASP A 613 7.14 11.81 -11.83
N GLY A 614 7.91 12.54 -11.03
CA GLY A 614 7.66 13.95 -10.71
C GLY A 614 6.51 14.18 -9.73
N GLN A 615 5.93 13.12 -9.14
CA GLN A 615 5.00 13.22 -8.03
C GLN A 615 5.75 13.21 -6.70
N HIS A 616 5.42 14.19 -5.86
CA HIS A 616 5.94 14.35 -4.49
C HIS A 616 4.89 13.92 -3.48
N TYR A 617 5.31 13.38 -2.33
CA TYR A 617 4.40 13.13 -1.22
C TYR A 617 3.91 14.45 -0.61
N PRO A 618 2.64 14.54 -0.20
CA PRO A 618 2.14 15.71 0.50
C PRO A 618 2.82 15.86 1.86
N ILE A 619 2.88 17.10 2.35
CA ILE A 619 3.44 17.43 3.68
C ILE A 619 2.39 17.81 4.72
N GLY A 620 1.16 18.09 4.27
CA GLY A 620 0.08 18.52 5.14
C GLY A 620 -0.45 17.39 6.00
N LEU A 621 -0.85 17.71 7.22
CA LEU A 621 -1.46 16.78 8.17
C LEU A 621 -2.88 17.24 8.45
N VAL A 622 -3.83 16.31 8.38
CA VAL A 622 -5.24 16.56 8.76
C VAL A 622 -5.74 15.46 9.66
N SER A 623 -6.40 15.87 10.74
CA SER A 623 -7.27 14.98 11.52
C SER A 623 -8.60 15.68 11.79
N PHE A 624 -9.52 14.96 12.42
CA PHE A 624 -10.86 15.45 12.68
C PHE A 624 -11.15 15.54 14.19
N ILE A 625 -11.86 16.59 14.59
CA ILE A 625 -12.47 16.72 15.91
C ILE A 625 -13.87 16.13 15.81
N LEU A 626 -14.20 15.17 16.67
CA LEU A 626 -15.55 14.62 16.79
C LEU A 626 -16.27 15.36 17.92
N PRO A 627 -17.14 16.35 17.63
CA PRO A 627 -17.72 17.23 18.64
C PRO A 627 -18.55 16.49 19.70
N SER A 628 -19.04 15.29 19.38
CA SER A 628 -19.80 14.45 20.30
C SER A 628 -18.96 13.78 21.41
N GLN A 629 -17.63 13.71 21.27
CA GLN A 629 -16.76 13.11 22.28
C GLN A 629 -16.83 13.88 23.59
N ASP A 630 -17.00 13.18 24.72
CA ASP A 630 -17.23 13.81 26.04
C ASP A 630 -16.15 14.83 26.43
N LYS A 631 -14.88 14.53 26.13
CA LYS A 631 -13.77 15.46 26.38
C LYS A 631 -13.89 16.74 25.55
N ILE A 632 -14.24 16.61 24.26
CA ILE A 632 -14.44 17.73 23.35
C ILE A 632 -15.65 18.54 23.75
N LYS A 633 -16.78 17.91 24.10
CA LYS A 633 -17.97 18.60 24.64
C LYS A 633 -17.65 19.47 25.84
N LEU A 634 -16.81 18.98 26.76
CA LEU A 634 -16.39 19.74 27.93
C LEU A 634 -15.57 20.97 27.54
N ILE A 635 -14.62 20.82 26.61
CA ILE A 635 -13.80 21.93 26.09
C ILE A 635 -14.68 22.96 25.38
N LEU A 636 -15.58 22.51 24.51
CA LEU A 636 -16.51 23.38 23.78
C LEU A 636 -17.51 24.09 24.71
N ALA A 637 -17.94 23.45 25.80
CA ALA A 637 -18.73 24.09 26.83
C ALA A 637 -17.98 25.24 27.51
N THR A 638 -16.67 25.10 27.73
CA THR A 638 -15.86 26.19 28.29
C THR A 638 -15.71 27.37 27.32
N ALA A 639 -15.82 27.11 26.01
CA ALA A 639 -15.90 28.14 24.97
C ALA A 639 -17.32 28.72 24.78
N GLY A 640 -18.30 28.28 25.58
CA GLY A 640 -19.67 28.81 25.56
C GLY A 640 -20.62 28.13 24.56
N LEU A 641 -20.22 27.01 23.94
CA LEU A 641 -21.08 26.24 23.03
C LEU A 641 -22.00 25.29 23.80
N ASP A 642 -23.19 25.01 23.24
CA ASP A 642 -24.14 24.06 23.82
C ASP A 642 -23.61 22.62 23.64
N PRO A 643 -23.38 21.85 24.72
CA PRO A 643 -22.95 20.44 24.62
C PRO A 643 -23.90 19.53 23.84
N LYS A 644 -25.17 19.93 23.68
CA LYS A 644 -26.17 19.19 22.89
C LYS A 644 -26.08 19.48 21.40
N ASN A 645 -25.55 20.64 21.03
CA ASN A 645 -25.30 21.05 19.66
C ASN A 645 -23.91 21.73 19.57
N PRO A 646 -22.82 20.95 19.74
CA PRO A 646 -21.46 21.46 19.85
C PRO A 646 -20.89 22.01 18.53
N ASN A 647 -21.63 21.94 17.42
CA ASN A 647 -21.26 22.52 16.13
C ASN A 647 -22.50 23.14 15.44
N PRO A 648 -23.05 24.23 16.00
CA PRO A 648 -24.33 24.78 15.57
C PRO A 648 -24.28 25.44 14.18
N ASP A 649 -23.09 25.83 13.73
CA ASP A 649 -22.90 26.60 12.48
C ASP A 649 -22.53 25.71 11.28
N GLY A 650 -22.47 24.38 11.46
CA GLY A 650 -22.01 23.47 10.42
C GLY A 650 -20.55 23.70 10.02
N GLN A 651 -19.71 24.10 10.96
CA GLN A 651 -18.28 24.31 10.73
C GLN A 651 -17.59 22.98 10.39
N SER A 652 -16.71 22.98 9.40
CA SER A 652 -15.87 21.81 9.09
C SER A 652 -15.11 21.33 10.34
N CYS A 653 -15.22 20.03 10.63
CA CYS A 653 -14.61 19.34 11.76
C CYS A 653 -13.12 19.03 11.56
N LEU A 654 -12.50 19.56 10.50
CA LEU A 654 -11.05 19.55 10.35
C LEU A 654 -10.41 20.23 11.57
N ASP A 655 -9.48 19.55 12.21
CA ASP A 655 -8.92 19.95 13.50
C ASP A 655 -8.49 21.42 13.57
N TYR A 656 -7.68 21.87 12.60
CA TYR A 656 -7.15 23.23 12.60
C TYR A 656 -8.18 24.30 12.24
N TYR A 657 -9.19 24.01 11.43
CA TYR A 657 -10.28 24.96 11.19
C TYR A 657 -11.22 25.03 12.38
N PHE A 658 -11.56 23.87 12.95
CA PHE A 658 -12.51 23.73 14.02
C PHE A 658 -12.02 24.40 15.31
N LEU A 659 -10.77 24.11 15.70
CA LEU A 659 -10.18 24.67 16.93
C LEU A 659 -9.95 26.18 16.81
N LYS A 660 -9.43 26.68 15.67
CA LYS A 660 -9.26 28.13 15.47
C LYS A 660 -10.59 28.89 15.48
N TYR A 661 -11.62 28.34 14.84
CA TYR A 661 -12.92 29.00 14.80
C TYR A 661 -13.56 29.10 16.19
N TYR A 662 -13.59 27.99 16.94
CA TYR A 662 -14.33 27.95 18.21
C TYR A 662 -13.52 28.32 19.45
N LEU A 663 -12.20 28.08 19.48
CA LEU A 663 -11.37 28.34 20.66
C LEU A 663 -10.58 29.65 20.54
N GLU A 664 -10.08 29.99 19.34
CA GLU A 664 -9.42 31.29 19.10
C GLU A 664 -10.40 32.40 18.72
N ASN A 665 -11.66 32.06 18.41
CA ASN A 665 -12.64 32.99 17.83
C ASN A 665 -12.17 33.64 16.52
N ASP A 666 -11.44 32.89 15.67
CA ASP A 666 -10.99 33.38 14.37
C ASP A 666 -12.08 33.20 13.29
N PRO A 667 -12.76 34.27 12.84
CA PRO A 667 -13.79 34.17 11.81
C PRO A 667 -13.20 33.79 10.44
N LEU A 668 -11.90 34.01 10.20
CA LEU A 668 -11.24 33.64 8.95
C LEU A 668 -11.00 32.12 8.86
N ALA A 669 -11.06 31.40 9.99
CA ALA A 669 -11.03 29.94 10.05
C ALA A 669 -12.38 29.29 9.71
N LYS A 670 -13.46 30.08 9.55
CA LYS A 670 -14.77 29.54 9.19
C LYS A 670 -14.71 28.85 7.83
N ARG A 671 -15.17 27.60 7.79
CA ARG A 671 -15.25 26.76 6.60
C ARG A 671 -16.59 26.03 6.62
N GLU A 672 -17.39 26.24 5.59
CA GLU A 672 -18.66 25.55 5.40
C GLU A 672 -18.40 24.04 5.32
N GLY A 673 -19.00 23.30 6.23
CA GLY A 673 -18.96 21.86 6.26
C GLY A 673 -20.30 21.26 5.85
N TYR A 674 -20.25 20.04 5.35
CA TYR A 674 -21.41 19.24 4.95
C TYR A 674 -21.51 18.01 5.85
N LYS A 675 -22.73 17.61 6.19
CA LYS A 675 -22.93 16.34 6.89
C LYS A 675 -22.60 15.20 5.94
N MET A 676 -22.05 14.13 6.49
CA MET A 676 -21.67 12.95 5.73
C MET A 676 -22.60 11.79 6.06
N TYR A 677 -23.20 11.18 5.05
CA TYR A 677 -24.02 9.98 5.21
C TYR A 677 -23.19 8.83 5.78
N GLY A 678 -23.75 8.14 6.78
CA GLY A 678 -23.06 7.07 7.52
C GLY A 678 -22.08 7.57 8.60
N VAL A 679 -21.89 8.89 8.74
CA VAL A 679 -21.11 9.49 9.85
C VAL A 679 -21.97 10.41 10.70
N SER A 680 -22.62 11.41 10.09
CA SER A 680 -23.45 12.43 10.76
C SER A 680 -24.85 12.56 10.21
N ALA A 681 -25.18 11.85 9.13
CA ALA A 681 -26.51 11.76 8.55
C ALA A 681 -26.89 10.29 8.30
N GLY A 682 -28.17 9.99 8.42
CA GLY A 682 -28.73 8.65 8.23
C GLY A 682 -29.16 7.98 9.54
N THR A 683 -29.36 6.67 9.46
CA THR A 683 -29.78 5.79 10.57
C THR A 683 -28.61 5.34 11.44
N VAL A 684 -27.42 5.19 10.84
CA VAL A 684 -26.16 4.91 11.54
C VAL A 684 -25.39 6.21 11.63
N VAL A 685 -25.22 6.71 12.86
CA VAL A 685 -24.57 7.98 13.13
C VAL A 685 -23.55 7.80 14.24
N ILE A 686 -22.29 8.11 13.92
CA ILE A 686 -21.18 8.15 14.87
C ILE A 686 -21.20 9.49 15.62
N ASP A 687 -21.43 10.58 14.88
CA ASP A 687 -21.49 11.92 15.43
C ASP A 687 -22.45 12.79 14.63
N ASN A 688 -23.62 13.10 15.20
CA ASN A 688 -24.64 13.94 14.55
C ASN A 688 -24.15 15.38 14.22
N ASN A 689 -23.00 15.80 14.75
CA ASN A 689 -22.43 17.13 14.58
C ASN A 689 -21.10 17.10 13.80
N PHE A 690 -20.79 16.00 13.12
CA PHE A 690 -19.64 15.93 12.23
C PHE A 690 -19.96 16.57 10.88
N TYR A 691 -19.09 17.48 10.45
CA TYR A 691 -19.15 18.11 9.13
C TYR A 691 -17.76 18.08 8.49
N ILE A 692 -17.71 17.94 7.17
CA ILE A 692 -16.47 17.99 6.40
C ILE A 692 -16.63 18.97 5.23
N ASP A 693 -15.63 19.80 4.97
CA ASP A 693 -15.67 20.68 3.81
C ASP A 693 -15.45 19.89 2.52
N ARG A 694 -16.04 20.38 1.43
CA ARG A 694 -16.05 19.68 0.14
C ARG A 694 -14.65 19.46 -0.44
N LYS A 695 -13.71 20.40 -0.24
CA LYS A 695 -12.35 20.29 -0.79
C LYS A 695 -11.59 19.16 -0.09
N THR A 696 -11.71 19.08 1.23
CA THR A 696 -11.07 18.01 2.00
C THR A 696 -11.72 16.65 1.73
N ALA A 697 -13.05 16.59 1.66
CA ALA A 697 -13.75 15.37 1.29
C ALA A 697 -13.28 14.84 -0.07
N LEU A 698 -13.19 15.71 -1.09
CA LEU A 698 -12.70 15.34 -2.41
C LEU A 698 -11.27 14.77 -2.36
N ALA A 699 -10.37 15.40 -1.62
CA ALA A 699 -8.98 14.94 -1.48
C ALA A 699 -8.90 13.58 -0.77
N ILE A 700 -9.68 13.37 0.29
CA ILE A 700 -9.71 12.08 1.01
C ILE A 700 -10.41 11.00 0.19
N PHE A 701 -11.45 11.34 -0.57
CA PHE A 701 -12.22 10.38 -1.36
C PHE A 701 -11.54 10.02 -2.69
N GLY A 702 -10.23 10.32 -2.83
CA GLY A 702 -9.43 9.95 -4.00
C GLY A 702 -9.74 10.79 -5.24
N ASN A 703 -10.12 12.05 -5.07
CA ASN A 703 -10.59 12.95 -6.13
C ASN A 703 -11.85 12.46 -6.87
N ASP A 704 -12.64 11.60 -6.23
CA ASP A 704 -13.92 11.14 -6.75
C ASP A 704 -15.03 12.15 -6.44
N LEU A 705 -15.35 13.00 -7.43
CA LEU A 705 -16.38 14.02 -7.30
C LEU A 705 -17.78 13.40 -7.11
N THR A 706 -18.04 12.24 -7.70
CA THR A 706 -19.33 11.55 -7.56
C THR A 706 -19.48 11.04 -6.12
N ALA A 707 -18.48 10.34 -5.58
CA ALA A 707 -18.50 9.90 -4.19
C ALA A 707 -18.66 11.09 -3.22
N THR A 708 -17.97 12.19 -3.51
CA THR A 708 -18.08 13.43 -2.71
C THR A 708 -19.49 14.01 -2.74
N ASN A 709 -20.15 14.06 -3.89
CA ASN A 709 -21.50 14.60 -4.00
C ASN A 709 -22.56 13.66 -3.39
N ASP A 710 -22.36 12.35 -3.54
CA ASP A 710 -23.25 11.31 -3.05
C ASP A 710 -23.25 11.22 -1.51
N LEU A 711 -22.06 11.34 -0.90
CA LEU A 711 -21.89 11.12 0.53
C LEU A 711 -22.12 12.37 1.36
N LEU A 712 -22.16 13.55 0.76
CA LEU A 712 -22.31 14.82 1.47
C LEU A 712 -23.70 15.42 1.27
N THR A 713 -24.32 15.88 2.36
CA THR A 713 -25.58 16.63 2.34
C THR A 713 -25.43 17.94 3.09
N THR A 714 -26.21 18.94 2.67
CA THR A 714 -26.44 20.13 3.50
C THR A 714 -27.12 19.71 4.81
N GLY A 715 -26.61 20.24 5.92
CA GLY A 715 -26.98 19.83 7.28
C GLY A 715 -28.27 20.40 7.82
#